data_AF-A0A9P3LWM6-F1
#
_entry.id   AF-A0A9P3LWM6-F1
#
_cell.length_a   1.000
_cell.length_b   1.000
_cell.length_c   1.000
_cell.angle_alpha   90.00
_cell.angle_beta   90.00
_cell.angle_gamma   90.00
#
_symmetry.space_group_name_H-M   'P 1'
#
loop_
_entity.id
_entity.type
_entity.pdbx_description
1 polymer ?
#
loop_
_entity_poly.entity_id
_entity_poly.type
_entity_poly.pdbx_seq_one_letter_code
_entity_poly.pdbx_strand_id
1 'polypeptide(L)'
;MRTCLFLSTAIALAGLTAAASSSFTVANDESEVSGYFTLIDRVLLPNGSYACKVLDRGETQAFRNLYPINFYGERSQIIQRKTHDEKSHSHHGSGSLLDEEEGKQEARELLELNTNVQSSLRDVERHFLEADCDTVETDEELDSSNTGEVFNSDASSLGQTVFGDSNKMHSNGDSTYRLQEGDEVRKLVDNGPDKNRVDIVFMGDGYTLGEREKFFSDMQRLVNDMFIGDTFKSFLPLFNVHALFRPSKESGIGTQGKWKDTSFKLYRDGTELRGIYVADPRAARQACRAVGQYACDFPSLIGNDPYYGGLGGEFVISTSSNKSGTVVLRHELGHSLIDVGEEYDGGQVYSGVNAERWSIQNIKWKHWLTDPVPREEKNVLRAQDYAWYDLKKGPYKVKFNSDGKFKRWDLKISHSGVDTDDSFEVYLDGERLPWTSPGGFDRDFSEWAGDQGFSAGSHEIEFRQGAKYDNEEPDPERPIRQLCSVTMHEFMGEDEYRFDNSVISAYPTYDIKGRKTWRSNHEFCLMRNMASTQFCSICKEGLWHRLLSKASLLDEIQVDCQHEDDDEDEDVTGFEIEAKLIPLGQFREDQSKRVSNEEIYKTQWFRNGAHLEELDDQVKVKVPVSDEGIWEFKTEFKTPEVRKDPRGLLKASKVFVLAKRFCSKQ
;
A
#
# COMPACT_ATOMS: atom_id res chain seq x y z
N MET A 1 -55.27 8.04 39.64
CA MET A 1 -55.76 8.56 38.34
C MET A 1 -54.90 7.93 37.25
N ARG A 2 -55.50 7.39 36.17
CA ARG A 2 -54.94 6.96 34.86
C ARG A 2 -53.58 6.23 34.88
N THR A 3 -53.44 4.90 34.73
CA THR A 3 -53.85 3.93 33.68
C THR A 3 -52.75 3.67 32.63
N CYS A 4 -52.59 2.39 32.24
CA CYS A 4 -51.52 1.80 31.44
C CYS A 4 -51.97 1.36 30.02
N LEU A 5 -50.97 1.01 29.19
CA LEU A 5 -50.97 0.02 28.08
C LEU A 5 -51.65 0.31 26.71
N PHE A 6 -50.82 0.16 25.65
CA PHE A 6 -51.03 -0.31 24.26
C PHE A 6 -51.96 0.36 23.20
N LEU A 7 -51.35 0.45 21.99
CA LEU A 7 -51.83 0.02 20.64
C LEU A 7 -51.94 1.07 19.49
N SER A 8 -51.24 0.73 18.40
CA SER A 8 -51.52 0.91 16.95
C SER A 8 -51.49 2.27 16.22
N THR A 9 -50.53 2.34 15.27
CA THR A 9 -50.67 2.73 13.84
C THR A 9 -51.15 4.12 13.39
N ALA A 10 -50.22 4.83 12.73
CA ALA A 10 -50.40 5.46 11.40
C ALA A 10 -48.99 5.57 10.77
N ILE A 11 -48.55 4.61 9.94
CA ILE A 11 -48.70 4.63 8.48
C ILE A 11 -48.72 6.06 7.90
N ALA A 12 -47.53 6.62 7.69
CA ALA A 12 -47.30 7.64 6.69
C ALA A 12 -46.82 6.93 5.41
N LEU A 13 -47.75 6.72 4.46
CA LEU A 13 -47.45 6.07 3.19
C LEU A 13 -46.81 7.09 2.23
N ALA A 14 -45.49 7.27 2.34
CA ALA A 14 -44.72 7.94 1.29
C ALA A 14 -44.38 6.90 0.22
N GLY A 15 -45.34 6.63 -0.66
CA GLY A 15 -45.06 5.91 -1.90
C GLY A 15 -44.27 6.82 -2.83
N LEU A 16 -42.94 6.69 -2.85
CA LEU A 16 -42.22 7.00 -4.08
C LEU A 16 -42.51 5.87 -5.05
N THR A 17 -43.08 6.23 -6.20
CA THR A 17 -42.95 5.45 -7.43
C THR A 17 -41.45 5.25 -7.69
N ALA A 18 -41.02 4.00 -7.73
CA ALA A 18 -39.70 3.68 -8.23
C ALA A 18 -39.77 3.69 -9.76
N ALA A 19 -39.45 4.84 -10.36
CA ALA A 19 -39.12 4.90 -11.77
C ALA A 19 -37.81 4.11 -12.00
N ALA A 20 -37.84 3.16 -12.92
CA ALA A 20 -36.70 2.42 -13.43
C ALA A 20 -36.26 3.06 -14.77
N SER A 21 -35.73 4.28 -14.75
CA SER A 21 -34.39 4.40 -14.19
C SER A 21 -33.38 3.64 -15.07
N SER A 22 -33.47 3.78 -16.39
CA SER A 22 -32.53 3.14 -17.31
C SER A 22 -31.15 3.79 -17.15
N SER A 23 -30.21 3.01 -16.63
CA SER A 23 -28.87 3.45 -16.26
C SER A 23 -27.85 2.40 -16.65
N PHE A 24 -26.67 2.84 -17.06
CA PHE A 24 -25.52 1.96 -17.31
C PHE A 24 -24.27 2.53 -16.67
N THR A 25 -23.41 1.64 -16.17
CA THR A 25 -22.13 2.02 -15.56
C THR A 25 -20.96 1.57 -16.42
N VAL A 26 -19.94 2.42 -16.48
CA VAL A 26 -18.67 2.13 -17.15
C VAL A 26 -17.58 2.14 -16.09
N ALA A 27 -17.44 1.00 -15.41
CA ALA A 27 -16.44 0.78 -14.37
C ALA A 27 -15.02 1.07 -14.88
N ASN A 28 -14.15 1.62 -14.02
CA ASN A 28 -12.81 2.06 -14.41
C ASN A 28 -11.75 0.94 -14.41
N ASP A 29 -12.12 -0.26 -14.86
CA ASP A 29 -11.25 -1.44 -14.83
C ASP A 29 -10.16 -1.37 -15.93
N GLU A 30 -9.12 -0.57 -15.70
CA GLU A 30 -7.86 -0.59 -16.48
C GLU A 30 -6.96 -1.80 -16.13
N SER A 31 -7.39 -2.67 -15.20
CA SER A 31 -6.64 -3.84 -14.71
C SER A 31 -6.96 -5.16 -15.43
N GLU A 32 -8.14 -5.30 -16.05
CA GLU A 32 -8.54 -6.50 -16.80
C GLU A 32 -8.49 -6.35 -18.34
N VAL A 33 -7.96 -5.25 -18.87
CA VAL A 33 -7.74 -5.13 -20.32
C VAL A 33 -6.39 -5.75 -20.70
N SER A 34 -6.38 -7.05 -20.98
CA SER A 34 -5.27 -7.68 -21.72
C SER A 34 -5.06 -6.95 -23.03
N GLY A 35 -3.95 -6.22 -23.15
CA GLY A 35 -3.50 -5.68 -24.42
C GLY A 35 -2.79 -6.78 -25.21
N TYR A 36 -2.95 -6.76 -26.52
CA TYR A 36 -2.24 -7.60 -27.47
C TYR A 36 -1.45 -6.69 -28.40
N PHE A 37 -0.16 -6.97 -28.59
CA PHE A 37 0.70 -6.16 -29.44
C PHE A 37 1.34 -6.98 -30.58
N THR A 38 1.71 -6.29 -31.64
CA THR A 38 2.61 -6.79 -32.69
C THR A 38 3.67 -5.71 -32.95
N LEU A 39 4.94 -6.08 -32.76
CA LEU A 39 6.08 -5.20 -32.96
C LEU A 39 6.60 -5.37 -34.39
N ILE A 40 6.80 -4.27 -35.12
CA ILE A 40 7.19 -4.25 -36.53
C ILE A 40 8.41 -3.34 -36.72
N ASP A 41 9.44 -3.85 -37.37
CA ASP A 41 10.56 -3.08 -37.91
C ASP A 41 10.21 -2.65 -39.34
N ARG A 42 10.16 -1.35 -39.61
CA ARG A 42 9.83 -0.77 -40.92
C ARG A 42 11.03 0.01 -41.45
N VAL A 43 11.49 -0.35 -42.63
CA VAL A 43 12.69 0.20 -43.27
C VAL A 43 12.32 0.86 -44.60
N LEU A 44 12.66 2.13 -44.78
CA LEU A 44 12.59 2.78 -46.09
C LEU A 44 13.77 2.35 -46.96
N LEU A 45 13.49 1.61 -48.04
CA LEU A 45 14.50 1.11 -48.96
C LEU A 45 14.99 2.21 -49.95
N PRO A 46 16.18 2.07 -50.55
CA PRO A 46 16.76 3.10 -51.45
C PRO A 46 15.97 3.38 -52.74
N ASN A 47 15.03 2.51 -53.12
CA ASN A 47 14.09 2.68 -54.23
C ASN A 47 12.81 3.46 -53.83
N GLY A 48 12.64 3.81 -52.55
CA GLY A 48 11.50 4.54 -52.01
C GLY A 48 10.34 3.67 -51.50
N SER A 49 10.47 2.34 -51.50
CA SER A 49 9.46 1.43 -50.96
C SER A 49 9.73 1.05 -49.49
N TYR A 50 8.71 0.68 -48.74
CA TYR A 50 8.84 0.22 -47.35
C TYR A 50 8.91 -1.30 -47.24
N ALA A 51 9.96 -1.80 -46.59
CA ALA A 51 10.04 -3.19 -46.15
C ALA A 51 9.66 -3.29 -44.67
N CYS A 52 8.82 -4.26 -44.31
CA CYS A 52 8.36 -4.47 -42.95
C CYS A 52 8.64 -5.90 -42.48
N LYS A 53 9.08 -6.04 -41.24
CA LYS A 53 9.32 -7.32 -40.57
C LYS A 53 8.60 -7.34 -39.22
N VAL A 54 7.78 -8.36 -38.98
CA VAL A 54 7.24 -8.59 -37.64
C VAL A 54 8.35 -9.14 -36.75
N LEU A 55 8.61 -8.48 -35.62
CA LEU A 55 9.64 -8.87 -34.66
C LEU A 55 9.11 -9.74 -33.52
N ASP A 56 7.93 -9.40 -32.99
CA ASP A 56 7.38 -10.04 -31.79
C ASP A 56 5.85 -9.85 -31.72
N ARG A 57 5.18 -10.74 -30.96
CA ARG A 57 3.75 -10.67 -30.62
C ARG A 57 3.56 -11.13 -29.18
N GLY A 58 2.82 -10.36 -28.38
CA GLY A 58 2.62 -10.71 -26.97
C GLY A 58 1.39 -10.11 -26.32
N GLU A 59 1.14 -10.59 -25.10
CA GLU A 59 0.11 -10.08 -24.18
C GLU A 59 0.75 -9.11 -23.17
N THR A 60 -0.01 -8.11 -22.73
CA THR A 60 0.46 -7.10 -21.78
C THR A 60 -0.64 -6.70 -20.79
N GLN A 61 -0.26 -6.59 -19.52
CA GLN A 61 -1.16 -6.25 -18.39
C GLN A 61 -1.14 -4.76 -18.02
N ALA A 62 -0.43 -3.90 -18.76
CA ALA A 62 -0.19 -2.52 -18.33
C ALA A 62 -0.20 -1.50 -19.47
N PHE A 63 -1.39 -1.04 -19.87
CA PHE A 63 -1.56 0.10 -20.79
C PHE A 63 -2.68 1.05 -20.32
N ARG A 64 -2.34 1.98 -19.41
CA ARG A 64 -3.20 3.13 -19.05
C ARG A 64 -3.14 4.23 -20.12
N ASN A 65 -4.24 4.96 -20.31
CA ASN A 65 -4.32 6.27 -21.00
C ASN A 65 -3.99 6.36 -22.53
N LEU A 66 -4.16 5.33 -23.37
CA LEU A 66 -3.84 5.44 -24.83
C LEU A 66 -4.85 4.73 -25.77
N TYR A 67 -6.14 5.09 -25.79
CA TYR A 67 -7.07 4.48 -26.77
C TYR A 67 -8.24 5.39 -27.21
N PRO A 68 -8.40 5.66 -28.53
CA PRO A 68 -9.72 5.91 -29.11
C PRO A 68 -10.54 4.63 -29.06
N ILE A 69 -11.83 4.73 -28.71
CA ILE A 69 -12.77 3.61 -28.71
C ILE A 69 -13.63 3.69 -29.97
N ASN A 70 -13.70 2.63 -30.77
CA ASN A 70 -14.62 2.60 -31.91
C ASN A 70 -16.07 2.36 -31.47
N PHE A 71 -17.04 2.49 -32.37
CA PHE A 71 -18.47 2.33 -32.07
C PHE A 71 -18.86 0.92 -31.52
N TYR A 72 -17.97 -0.06 -31.60
CA TYR A 72 -18.16 -1.43 -31.12
C TYR A 72 -17.41 -1.74 -29.80
N GLY A 73 -16.68 -0.77 -29.24
CA GLY A 73 -15.89 -0.97 -28.01
C GLY A 73 -14.46 -1.49 -28.26
N GLU A 74 -14.09 -1.72 -29.51
CA GLU A 74 -12.74 -2.16 -29.88
C GLU A 74 -11.77 -0.97 -29.87
N ARG A 75 -10.51 -1.28 -29.61
CA ARG A 75 -9.40 -0.34 -29.54
C ARG A 75 -8.29 -0.84 -30.45
N SER A 76 -7.77 0.05 -31.30
CA SER A 76 -6.61 -0.24 -32.15
C SER A 76 -5.78 1.02 -32.36
N GLN A 77 -4.45 0.90 -32.28
CA GLN A 77 -3.53 2.02 -32.55
C GLN A 77 -2.17 1.55 -33.06
N ILE A 78 -1.44 2.47 -33.69
CA ILE A 78 -0.07 2.29 -34.19
C ILE A 78 0.80 3.27 -33.41
N ILE A 79 1.75 2.76 -32.62
CA ILE A 79 2.68 3.59 -31.84
C ILE A 79 4.06 3.54 -32.48
N GLN A 80 4.58 4.70 -32.91
CA GLN A 80 6.00 4.80 -33.27
C GLN A 80 6.86 4.85 -32.00
N ARG A 81 7.57 3.76 -31.72
CA ARG A 81 8.55 3.68 -30.64
C ARG A 81 9.78 4.49 -31.07
N LYS A 82 10.20 5.46 -30.25
CA LYS A 82 11.52 6.09 -30.41
C LYS A 82 12.58 5.04 -30.11
N THR A 83 13.43 4.74 -31.08
CA THR A 83 14.65 3.96 -30.87
C THR A 83 15.57 4.75 -29.93
N HIS A 84 15.59 4.36 -28.65
CA HIS A 84 16.64 4.80 -27.74
C HIS A 84 17.95 4.14 -28.17
N ASP A 85 19.04 4.92 -28.30
CA ASP A 85 20.38 4.37 -28.54
C ASP A 85 20.76 3.42 -27.40
N GLU A 86 20.78 2.11 -27.67
CA GLU A 86 21.23 1.08 -26.73
C GLU A 86 22.76 1.07 -26.59
N LYS A 87 23.30 2.11 -25.95
CA LYS A 87 24.70 2.18 -25.50
C LYS A 87 24.82 2.61 -24.03
N SER A 88 24.04 2.02 -23.11
CA SER A 88 24.22 2.27 -21.67
C SER A 88 23.84 1.14 -20.69
N HIS A 89 23.83 -0.13 -21.09
CA HIS A 89 23.76 -1.25 -20.12
C HIS A 89 24.73 -2.40 -20.41
N SER A 90 25.94 -2.32 -19.87
CA SER A 90 26.82 -3.47 -19.66
C SER A 90 27.59 -3.32 -18.34
N HIS A 91 27.44 -4.26 -17.41
CA HIS A 91 28.31 -4.34 -16.23
C HIS A 91 29.67 -4.96 -16.61
N HIS A 92 30.73 -4.42 -15.98
CA HIS A 92 32.13 -4.87 -16.01
C HIS A 92 32.88 -4.82 -17.35
N GLY A 93 33.97 -4.05 -17.38
CA GLY A 93 35.00 -4.13 -18.42
C GLY A 93 35.63 -2.78 -18.75
N SER A 94 36.93 -2.63 -18.51
CA SER A 94 37.71 -1.45 -18.94
C SER A 94 38.03 -1.51 -20.43
N GLY A 95 37.84 -0.41 -21.17
CA GLY A 95 38.37 -0.28 -22.52
C GLY A 95 37.84 0.95 -23.25
N SER A 96 38.70 1.93 -23.52
CA SER A 96 38.43 2.96 -24.52
C SER A 96 38.64 2.39 -25.92
N LEU A 97 37.81 2.75 -26.89
CA LEU A 97 38.24 3.06 -28.25
C LEU A 97 37.18 3.97 -28.90
N LEU A 98 37.67 5.02 -29.54
CA LEU A 98 36.93 5.80 -30.53
C LEU A 98 37.02 5.03 -31.85
N ASP A 99 35.95 5.03 -32.64
CA ASP A 99 36.07 4.95 -34.10
C ASP A 99 34.90 5.71 -34.73
N GLU A 100 35.24 6.55 -35.71
CA GLU A 100 34.32 7.32 -36.55
C GLU A 100 34.14 6.58 -37.88
N GLU A 101 32.91 6.23 -38.27
CA GLU A 101 32.59 6.00 -39.68
C GLU A 101 31.22 6.61 -40.04
N GLU A 102 31.22 7.49 -41.04
CA GLU A 102 29.99 8.04 -41.65
C GLU A 102 29.33 6.97 -42.53
N GLY A 103 28.16 6.49 -42.12
CA GLY A 103 27.32 5.58 -42.90
C GLY A 103 25.90 6.12 -43.00
N LYS A 104 25.30 6.10 -44.21
CA LYS A 104 23.93 6.53 -44.45
C LYS A 104 22.96 5.82 -43.50
N GLN A 105 22.36 6.55 -42.58
CA GLN A 105 21.38 6.01 -41.65
C GLN A 105 20.10 5.69 -42.41
N GLU A 106 19.77 4.40 -42.53
CA GLU A 106 18.47 3.97 -43.06
C GLU A 106 17.37 4.54 -42.15
N ALA A 107 16.30 5.08 -42.75
CA ALA A 107 15.14 5.51 -41.99
C ALA A 107 14.37 4.27 -41.51
N ARG A 108 14.74 3.83 -40.31
CA ARG A 108 14.16 2.71 -39.56
C ARG A 108 13.14 3.22 -38.55
N GLU A 109 11.93 2.68 -38.60
CA GLU A 109 10.87 2.96 -37.66
C GLU A 109 10.50 1.68 -36.91
N LEU A 110 10.59 1.69 -35.58
CA LEU A 110 10.04 0.62 -34.76
C LEU A 110 8.59 0.97 -34.43
N LEU A 111 7.65 0.19 -34.94
CA LEU A 111 6.22 0.40 -34.82
C LEU A 111 5.59 -0.69 -33.94
N GLU A 112 4.62 -0.30 -33.11
CA GLU A 112 3.89 -1.23 -32.25
C GLU A 112 2.40 -1.10 -32.51
N LEU A 113 1.84 -2.12 -33.15
CA LEU A 113 0.40 -2.26 -33.35
C LEU A 113 -0.19 -2.81 -32.06
N ASN A 114 -1.22 -2.17 -31.52
CA ASN A 114 -1.85 -2.54 -30.25
C ASN A 114 -3.35 -2.72 -30.41
N THR A 115 -3.95 -3.72 -29.75
CA THR A 115 -5.41 -3.89 -29.61
C THR A 115 -5.81 -4.50 -28.26
N ASN A 116 -7.07 -4.33 -27.86
CA ASN A 116 -7.67 -4.98 -26.69
C ASN A 116 -8.43 -6.28 -27.00
N VAL A 117 -8.43 -6.75 -28.26
CA VAL A 117 -9.16 -7.95 -28.69
C VAL A 117 -8.21 -8.92 -29.40
N GLN A 118 -7.99 -10.10 -28.80
CA GLN A 118 -7.01 -11.08 -29.28
C GLN A 118 -7.25 -11.52 -30.73
N SER A 119 -8.51 -11.78 -31.09
CA SER A 119 -8.89 -12.18 -32.45
C SER A 119 -8.62 -11.08 -33.49
N SER A 120 -8.74 -9.81 -33.08
CA SER A 120 -8.60 -8.67 -33.99
C SER A 120 -7.13 -8.28 -34.22
N LEU A 121 -6.17 -8.77 -33.41
CA LEU A 121 -4.74 -8.47 -33.58
C LEU A 121 -4.25 -8.83 -34.99
N ARG A 122 -4.61 -10.02 -35.48
CA ARG A 122 -4.21 -10.48 -36.82
C ARG A 122 -4.83 -9.66 -37.94
N ASP A 123 -6.00 -9.08 -37.74
CA ASP A 123 -6.65 -8.22 -38.74
C ASP A 123 -6.07 -6.80 -38.74
N VAL A 124 -5.72 -6.25 -37.56
CA VAL A 124 -4.95 -4.99 -37.45
C VAL A 124 -3.56 -5.13 -38.05
N GLU A 125 -2.85 -6.24 -37.75
CA GLU A 125 -1.56 -6.60 -38.35
C GLU A 125 -1.64 -6.68 -39.87
N ARG A 126 -2.60 -7.47 -40.40
CA ARG A 126 -2.84 -7.63 -41.83
C ARG A 126 -3.13 -6.29 -42.51
N HIS A 127 -4.05 -5.50 -41.96
CA HIS A 127 -4.45 -4.23 -42.58
C HIS A 127 -3.31 -3.20 -42.61
N PHE A 128 -2.50 -3.13 -41.55
CA PHE A 128 -1.31 -2.28 -41.54
C PHE A 128 -0.27 -2.75 -42.56
N LEU A 129 0.06 -4.05 -42.58
CA LEU A 129 1.04 -4.62 -43.50
C LEU A 129 0.61 -4.51 -44.98
N GLU A 130 -0.70 -4.53 -45.27
CA GLU A 130 -1.24 -4.32 -46.62
C GLU A 130 -1.26 -2.84 -47.04
N ALA A 131 -1.30 -1.89 -46.09
CA ALA A 131 -1.46 -0.45 -46.36
C ALA A 131 -0.13 0.33 -46.35
N ASP A 132 0.80 -0.02 -45.46
CA ASP A 132 1.99 0.79 -45.13
C ASP A 132 3.33 0.13 -45.51
N CYS A 133 3.29 -1.07 -46.10
CA CYS A 133 4.45 -1.88 -46.44
C CYS A 133 4.34 -2.45 -47.88
N ASP A 134 5.34 -2.22 -48.72
CA ASP A 134 5.41 -2.77 -50.08
C ASP A 134 5.90 -4.23 -50.10
N THR A 135 6.70 -4.62 -49.12
CA THR A 135 7.20 -5.98 -48.94
C THR A 135 7.21 -6.38 -47.47
N VAL A 136 6.73 -7.59 -47.16
CA VAL A 136 6.65 -8.13 -45.80
C VAL A 136 7.56 -9.36 -45.67
N GLU A 137 8.50 -9.34 -44.73
CA GLU A 137 9.24 -10.54 -44.33
C GLU A 137 8.38 -11.37 -43.35
N THR A 138 8.12 -12.63 -43.70
CA THR A 138 7.33 -13.58 -42.89
C THR A 138 8.18 -14.76 -42.44
N ASP A 139 8.20 -15.02 -41.14
CA ASP A 139 8.82 -16.22 -40.55
C ASP A 139 7.79 -17.36 -40.47
N GLU A 140 7.47 -18.02 -41.59
CA GLU A 140 6.68 -19.25 -41.62
C GLU A 140 7.25 -20.32 -42.60
N GLU A 141 8.29 -21.04 -42.16
CA GLU A 141 8.35 -22.49 -42.41
C GLU A 141 7.71 -23.19 -41.21
N LEU A 142 6.38 -23.47 -41.26
CA LEU A 142 5.68 -24.54 -40.52
C LEU A 142 4.13 -24.44 -40.67
N ASP A 143 3.57 -24.89 -41.80
CA ASP A 143 2.49 -25.90 -41.82
C ASP A 143 2.23 -26.39 -43.25
N SER A 144 2.20 -27.72 -43.45
CA SER A 144 1.49 -28.32 -44.58
C SER A 144 1.07 -29.78 -44.31
N SER A 145 0.38 -30.06 -43.19
CA SER A 145 -0.66 -31.11 -43.09
C SER A 145 -1.20 -31.18 -41.66
N ASN A 146 -2.51 -31.22 -41.40
CA ASN A 146 -3.44 -32.17 -42.00
C ASN A 146 -4.92 -31.79 -41.72
N THR A 147 -5.82 -32.11 -42.65
CA THR A 147 -7.27 -31.91 -42.48
C THR A 147 -7.98 -33.17 -41.97
N GLY A 148 -8.76 -33.05 -40.89
CA GLY A 148 -9.96 -33.88 -40.66
C GLY A 148 -9.86 -35.07 -39.70
N GLU A 149 -11.07 -35.59 -39.39
CA GLU A 149 -11.42 -36.73 -38.51
C GLU A 149 -11.18 -36.50 -37.00
N VAL A 150 -12.24 -36.19 -36.22
CA VAL A 150 -13.23 -37.13 -35.65
C VAL A 150 -12.59 -38.13 -34.67
N PHE A 151 -12.82 -37.92 -33.36
CA PHE A 151 -13.23 -39.02 -32.48
C PHE A 151 -14.11 -38.50 -31.32
N ASN A 152 -15.11 -39.32 -30.99
CA ASN A 152 -16.14 -39.13 -29.97
C ASN A 152 -16.04 -40.30 -28.99
N SER A 153 -16.12 -40.09 -27.67
CA SER A 153 -16.70 -41.05 -26.70
C SER A 153 -16.44 -40.69 -25.22
N ASP A 154 -17.49 -40.88 -24.41
CA ASP A 154 -17.53 -41.29 -22.99
C ASP A 154 -16.97 -40.31 -21.93
N ALA A 155 -17.74 -39.70 -21.02
CA ALA A 155 -19.07 -39.96 -20.43
C ALA A 155 -19.15 -41.04 -19.32
N SER A 156 -19.01 -40.60 -18.06
CA SER A 156 -19.61 -41.21 -16.85
C SER A 156 -19.43 -40.29 -15.63
N SER A 157 -20.35 -40.14 -14.67
CA SER A 157 -21.81 -40.37 -14.61
C SER A 157 -22.34 -39.86 -13.25
N LEU A 158 -23.51 -39.20 -13.23
CA LEU A 158 -24.58 -39.22 -12.19
C LEU A 158 -24.20 -39.15 -10.67
N GLY A 159 -24.86 -38.34 -9.83
CA GLY A 159 -26.07 -37.54 -10.03
C GLY A 159 -26.56 -36.79 -8.77
N GLN A 160 -27.83 -36.36 -8.84
CA GLN A 160 -28.62 -35.53 -7.91
C GLN A 160 -28.65 -36.06 -6.44
N THR A 161 -28.99 -35.29 -5.39
CA THR A 161 -30.32 -34.66 -5.18
C THR A 161 -30.39 -33.57 -4.09
N VAL A 162 -31.32 -32.64 -4.32
CA VAL A 162 -31.84 -31.46 -3.58
C VAL A 162 -32.07 -31.59 -2.06
N PHE A 163 -31.70 -30.52 -1.31
CA PHE A 163 -32.43 -29.78 -0.23
C PHE A 163 -31.43 -28.77 0.42
N GLY A 164 -31.75 -27.55 0.89
CA GLY A 164 -32.98 -26.72 0.90
C GLY A 164 -32.67 -25.28 1.37
N ASP A 165 -33.67 -24.38 1.48
CA ASP A 165 -33.52 -22.93 1.73
C ASP A 165 -32.85 -22.47 3.04
N SER A 166 -31.95 -21.48 2.95
CA SER A 166 -32.12 -20.16 3.62
C SER A 166 -31.02 -19.14 3.27
N ASN A 167 -31.45 -17.90 2.97
CA ASN A 167 -30.68 -16.68 2.66
C ASN A 167 -29.15 -16.68 2.87
N LYS A 168 -28.39 -16.69 1.77
CA LYS A 168 -27.06 -16.05 1.69
C LYS A 168 -26.92 -15.26 0.39
N MET A 169 -26.47 -14.02 0.54
CA MET A 169 -26.17 -13.07 -0.55
C MET A 169 -25.06 -13.65 -1.43
N HIS A 170 -25.24 -13.64 -2.75
CA HIS A 170 -24.30 -14.27 -3.69
C HIS A 170 -23.00 -13.46 -3.81
N SER A 171 -21.86 -14.13 -3.61
CA SER A 171 -20.56 -13.67 -4.09
C SER A 171 -20.24 -14.39 -5.41
N ASN A 172 -20.43 -13.70 -6.54
CA ASN A 172 -19.93 -14.18 -7.83
C ASN A 172 -18.42 -13.89 -7.92
N GLY A 173 -17.63 -14.94 -7.81
CA GLY A 173 -16.17 -14.93 -7.94
C GLY A 173 -15.66 -16.29 -7.47
N ASP A 174 -15.12 -17.10 -8.39
CA ASP A 174 -14.72 -18.49 -8.11
C ASP A 174 -13.41 -18.53 -7.32
N SER A 175 -13.48 -18.23 -6.02
CA SER A 175 -12.37 -18.46 -5.11
C SER A 175 -12.28 -19.95 -4.79
N THR A 176 -11.20 -20.58 -5.23
CA THR A 176 -10.83 -21.96 -4.84
C THR A 176 -10.65 -22.13 -3.31
N TYR A 177 -10.66 -21.04 -2.57
CA TYR A 177 -10.59 -20.95 -1.12
C TYR A 177 -11.98 -20.60 -0.57
N ARG A 178 -12.40 -21.27 0.51
CA ARG A 178 -13.68 -21.05 1.18
C ARG A 178 -13.47 -20.77 2.66
N LEU A 179 -14.36 -19.95 3.23
CA LEU A 179 -14.44 -19.75 4.68
C LEU A 179 -14.75 -21.08 5.37
N GLN A 180 -14.18 -21.26 6.56
CA GLN A 180 -14.36 -22.45 7.39
C GLN A 180 -15.61 -22.33 8.27
N GLU A 181 -16.05 -23.44 8.84
CA GLU A 181 -17.14 -23.43 9.81
C GLU A 181 -16.73 -22.61 11.05
N GLY A 182 -17.58 -21.65 11.44
CA GLY A 182 -17.30 -20.72 12.53
C GLY A 182 -16.53 -19.44 12.13
N ASP A 183 -16.08 -19.32 10.88
CA ASP A 183 -15.52 -18.05 10.38
C ASP A 183 -16.61 -16.97 10.30
N GLU A 184 -16.28 -15.74 10.71
CA GLU A 184 -17.09 -14.55 10.49
C GLU A 184 -16.23 -13.41 9.94
N VAL A 185 -16.70 -12.78 8.86
CA VAL A 185 -16.07 -11.61 8.25
C VAL A 185 -16.95 -10.39 8.49
N ARG A 186 -16.36 -9.28 8.94
CA ARG A 186 -16.99 -7.95 8.96
C ARG A 186 -16.09 -6.95 8.23
N LYS A 187 -16.64 -6.19 7.29
CA LYS A 187 -15.98 -5.01 6.73
C LYS A 187 -16.10 -3.87 7.76
N LEU A 188 -15.00 -3.52 8.41
CA LEU A 188 -14.93 -2.47 9.45
C LEU A 188 -14.73 -1.08 8.83
N VAL A 189 -14.14 -1.04 7.63
CA VAL A 189 -13.99 0.17 6.81
C VAL A 189 -14.37 -0.20 5.39
N ASP A 190 -15.39 0.48 4.86
CA ASP A 190 -15.85 0.34 3.48
C ASP A 190 -15.84 1.73 2.83
N ASN A 191 -14.85 1.98 1.97
CA ASN A 191 -14.75 3.22 1.19
C ASN A 191 -15.05 3.00 -0.29
N GLY A 192 -15.52 1.81 -0.68
CA GLY A 192 -15.78 1.46 -2.08
C GLY A 192 -15.39 0.02 -2.45
N PRO A 193 -15.46 -0.32 -3.74
CA PRO A 193 -15.25 -1.69 -4.22
C PRO A 193 -13.82 -2.17 -3.99
N ASP A 194 -13.66 -3.38 -3.48
CA ASP A 194 -12.37 -4.02 -3.18
C ASP A 194 -11.44 -4.07 -4.42
N LYS A 195 -11.99 -4.11 -5.63
CA LYS A 195 -11.24 -3.99 -6.90
C LYS A 195 -10.46 -2.67 -7.06
N ASN A 196 -10.92 -1.58 -6.44
CA ASN A 196 -10.34 -0.24 -6.58
C ASN A 196 -9.94 0.40 -5.24
N ARG A 197 -9.70 -0.43 -4.23
CA ARG A 197 -9.19 -0.03 -2.92
C ARG A 197 -7.98 -0.90 -2.57
N VAL A 198 -7.33 -0.54 -1.47
CA VAL A 198 -6.29 -1.35 -0.85
C VAL A 198 -6.90 -2.08 0.33
N ASP A 199 -7.03 -3.39 0.21
CA ASP A 199 -7.83 -4.21 1.12
C ASP A 199 -6.97 -4.93 2.16
N ILE A 200 -7.14 -4.54 3.42
CA ILE A 200 -6.41 -5.10 4.56
C ILE A 200 -7.30 -6.10 5.29
N VAL A 201 -6.81 -7.30 5.56
CA VAL A 201 -7.54 -8.32 6.34
C VAL A 201 -6.88 -8.50 7.70
N PHE A 202 -7.57 -8.08 8.75
CA PHE A 202 -7.20 -8.37 10.13
C PHE A 202 -7.74 -9.75 10.53
N MET A 203 -6.85 -10.71 10.73
CA MET A 203 -7.15 -12.09 11.12
C MET A 203 -6.70 -12.32 12.57
N GLY A 204 -7.63 -12.66 13.45
CA GLY A 204 -7.33 -12.89 14.86
C GLY A 204 -6.75 -14.29 15.12
N ASP A 205 -5.70 -14.39 15.94
CA ASP A 205 -5.21 -15.68 16.47
C ASP A 205 -5.28 -15.74 17.99
N GLY A 206 -5.63 -16.91 18.54
CA GLY A 206 -5.80 -17.09 19.99
C GLY A 206 -7.06 -16.44 20.56
N TYR A 207 -8.06 -16.14 19.73
CA TYR A 207 -9.39 -15.73 20.18
C TYR A 207 -10.32 -16.93 20.12
N THR A 208 -10.81 -17.40 21.27
CA THR A 208 -11.81 -18.47 21.34
C THR A 208 -13.19 -17.99 20.91
N LEU A 209 -14.13 -18.92 20.69
CA LEU A 209 -15.53 -18.58 20.37
C LEU A 209 -16.19 -17.66 21.41
N GLY A 210 -15.81 -17.80 22.70
CA GLY A 210 -16.29 -16.92 23.77
C GLY A 210 -15.70 -15.52 23.76
N GLU A 211 -14.58 -15.31 23.05
CA GLU A 211 -13.87 -14.04 22.92
C GLU A 211 -14.22 -13.30 21.60
N ARG A 212 -15.22 -13.76 20.84
CA ARG A 212 -15.61 -13.18 19.54
C ARG A 212 -15.89 -11.68 19.59
N GLU A 213 -16.59 -11.18 20.61
CA GLU A 213 -16.81 -9.73 20.73
C GLU A 213 -15.55 -8.98 21.22
N LYS A 214 -14.65 -9.63 21.96
CA LYS A 214 -13.32 -9.07 22.27
C LYS A 214 -12.53 -8.88 20.98
N PHE A 215 -12.50 -9.89 20.10
CA PHE A 215 -11.85 -9.80 18.80
C PHE A 215 -12.34 -8.59 17.99
N PHE A 216 -13.65 -8.45 17.76
CA PHE A 216 -14.16 -7.32 16.98
C PHE A 216 -13.94 -5.96 17.66
N SER A 217 -14.00 -5.90 18.99
CA SER A 217 -13.64 -4.70 19.76
C SER A 217 -12.17 -4.31 19.58
N ASP A 218 -11.25 -5.28 19.67
CA ASP A 218 -9.82 -5.07 19.47
C ASP A 218 -9.52 -4.63 18.02
N MET A 219 -10.11 -5.28 17.02
CA MET A 219 -9.93 -4.91 15.62
C MET A 219 -10.46 -3.50 15.34
N GLN A 220 -11.64 -3.16 15.86
CA GLN A 220 -12.21 -1.82 15.70
C GLN A 220 -11.34 -0.76 16.37
N ARG A 221 -10.78 -1.04 17.56
CA ARG A 221 -9.82 -0.14 18.22
C ARG A 221 -8.58 0.08 17.36
N LEU A 222 -7.93 -1.00 16.90
CA LEU A 222 -6.74 -0.93 16.04
C LEU A 222 -7.01 -0.13 14.75
N VAL A 223 -8.16 -0.36 14.10
CA VAL A 223 -8.61 0.41 12.94
C VAL A 223 -8.76 1.90 13.28
N ASN A 224 -9.45 2.23 14.37
CA ASN A 224 -9.67 3.60 14.79
C ASN A 224 -8.33 4.31 15.08
N ASP A 225 -7.46 3.69 15.86
CA ASP A 225 -6.17 4.26 16.26
C ASP A 225 -5.25 4.54 15.04
N MET A 226 -5.28 3.68 14.00
CA MET A 226 -4.47 3.85 12.79
C MET A 226 -5.06 4.86 11.78
N PHE A 227 -6.35 4.76 11.49
CA PHE A 227 -6.99 5.45 10.37
C PHE A 227 -7.76 6.72 10.77
N ILE A 228 -8.34 6.74 11.97
CA ILE A 228 -9.05 7.92 12.49
C ILE A 228 -8.07 8.82 13.26
N GLY A 229 -7.12 8.21 13.99
CA GLY A 229 -6.11 8.92 14.79
C GLY A 229 -5.28 9.90 13.96
N ASP A 230 -4.36 9.39 13.12
CA ASP A 230 -3.40 10.24 12.40
C ASP A 230 -2.71 9.53 11.22
N THR A 231 -2.15 8.34 11.46
CA THR A 231 -1.11 7.73 10.60
C THR A 231 -1.52 7.56 9.14
N PHE A 232 -2.71 7.03 8.91
CA PHE A 232 -3.26 6.79 7.56
C PHE A 232 -4.43 7.73 7.23
N LYS A 233 -4.63 8.80 8.01
CA LYS A 233 -5.79 9.70 7.93
C LYS A 233 -5.98 10.33 6.54
N SER A 234 -4.91 10.85 5.94
CA SER A 234 -4.91 11.42 4.58
C SER A 234 -5.33 10.39 3.52
N PHE A 235 -5.07 9.11 3.77
CA PHE A 235 -5.17 8.03 2.79
C PHE A 235 -6.45 7.19 2.96
N LEU A 236 -7.21 7.38 4.04
CA LEU A 236 -8.34 6.53 4.43
C LEU A 236 -9.29 6.16 3.27
N PRO A 237 -9.74 7.09 2.38
CA PRO A 237 -10.63 6.73 1.27
C PRO A 237 -10.07 5.72 0.26
N LEU A 238 -8.76 5.45 0.26
CA LEU A 238 -8.12 4.44 -0.57
C LEU A 238 -8.13 3.04 0.06
N PHE A 239 -8.56 2.89 1.31
CA PHE A 239 -8.52 1.61 2.04
C PHE A 239 -9.89 1.01 2.28
N ASN A 240 -9.92 -0.32 2.25
CA ASN A 240 -10.93 -1.13 2.92
C ASN A 240 -10.27 -1.93 4.03
N VAL A 241 -11.00 -2.23 5.10
CA VAL A 241 -10.51 -3.10 6.18
C VAL A 241 -11.56 -4.14 6.54
N HIS A 242 -11.17 -5.40 6.41
CA HIS A 242 -11.97 -6.57 6.77
C HIS A 242 -11.40 -7.20 8.05
N ALA A 243 -12.27 -7.58 8.98
CA ALA A 243 -11.92 -8.37 10.15
C ALA A 243 -12.46 -9.79 9.99
N LEU A 244 -11.56 -10.77 9.88
CA LEU A 244 -11.87 -12.19 9.83
C LEU A 244 -11.65 -12.80 11.23
N PHE A 245 -12.75 -13.12 11.89
CA PHE A 245 -12.78 -13.93 13.09
C PHE A 245 -12.71 -15.41 12.69
N ARG A 246 -11.71 -16.14 13.17
CA ARG A 246 -11.66 -17.61 13.15
C ARG A 246 -11.46 -18.13 14.57
N PRO A 247 -12.41 -18.87 15.17
CA PRO A 247 -12.32 -19.29 16.56
C PRO A 247 -11.16 -20.27 16.78
N SER A 248 -10.22 -19.88 17.65
CA SER A 248 -9.15 -20.75 18.18
C SER A 248 -9.70 -21.69 19.27
N LYS A 249 -9.00 -22.81 19.54
CA LYS A 249 -9.38 -23.70 20.65
C LYS A 249 -8.85 -23.22 21.99
N GLU A 250 -7.68 -22.60 21.98
CA GLU A 250 -7.04 -21.99 23.15
C GLU A 250 -7.03 -20.44 23.05
N SER A 251 -6.99 -19.78 24.20
CA SER A 251 -6.86 -18.31 24.29
C SER A 251 -5.39 -17.87 24.36
N GLY A 252 -5.09 -16.76 23.68
CA GLY A 252 -3.77 -16.16 23.55
C GLY A 252 -2.79 -16.95 22.69
N ILE A 253 -1.56 -16.44 22.57
CA ILE A 253 -0.53 -17.01 21.69
C ILE A 253 0.47 -17.89 22.45
N GLY A 254 1.38 -18.54 21.71
CA GLY A 254 2.47 -19.36 22.23
C GLY A 254 3.71 -18.60 22.72
N THR A 255 4.59 -19.31 23.43
CA THR A 255 5.86 -18.79 23.96
C THR A 255 6.91 -19.91 24.03
N GLN A 256 8.19 -19.57 24.20
CA GLN A 256 9.31 -20.52 24.28
C GLN A 256 9.38 -21.48 23.08
N GLY A 257 9.08 -20.97 21.88
CA GLY A 257 9.09 -21.75 20.63
C GLY A 257 7.92 -22.73 20.48
N LYS A 258 6.91 -22.66 21.36
CA LYS A 258 5.74 -23.55 21.37
C LYS A 258 4.48 -22.75 21.13
N TRP A 259 3.81 -23.02 20.01
CA TRP A 259 2.46 -22.51 19.73
C TRP A 259 1.39 -23.29 20.50
N LYS A 260 0.24 -22.65 20.70
CA LYS A 260 -1.00 -23.23 21.22
C LYS A 260 -1.85 -23.81 20.06
N ASP A 261 -2.94 -24.51 20.38
CA ASP A 261 -3.96 -24.96 19.43
C ASP A 261 -4.87 -23.79 18.98
N THR A 262 -4.27 -22.87 18.23
CA THR A 262 -4.90 -21.67 17.68
C THR A 262 -5.00 -21.71 16.15
N SER A 263 -5.82 -20.83 15.61
CA SER A 263 -6.21 -20.75 14.19
C SER A 263 -5.02 -20.67 13.22
N PHE A 264 -3.98 -19.94 13.60
CA PHE A 264 -2.78 -19.66 12.81
C PHE A 264 -1.48 -19.99 13.55
N LYS A 265 -1.56 -20.38 14.83
CA LYS A 265 -0.44 -20.85 15.66
C LYS A 265 0.65 -19.79 15.81
N LEU A 266 0.24 -18.58 16.23
CA LEU A 266 1.19 -17.53 16.58
C LEU A 266 1.96 -17.88 17.86
N TYR A 267 3.25 -17.55 17.91
CA TYR A 267 4.10 -17.78 19.07
C TYR A 267 5.31 -16.85 19.14
N ARG A 268 5.91 -16.72 20.33
CA ARG A 268 7.25 -16.14 20.55
C ARG A 268 8.30 -17.23 20.76
N ASP A 269 9.51 -17.02 20.23
CA ASP A 269 10.65 -17.95 20.43
C ASP A 269 11.07 -18.08 21.91
N GLY A 270 10.91 -17.00 22.69
CA GLY A 270 11.26 -16.94 24.10
C GLY A 270 10.30 -16.07 24.90
N THR A 271 10.81 -15.38 25.91
CA THR A 271 10.08 -14.45 26.79
C THR A 271 10.23 -12.99 26.38
N GLU A 272 11.06 -12.70 25.37
CA GLU A 272 11.33 -11.38 24.83
C GLU A 272 10.06 -10.78 24.20
N LEU A 273 9.73 -9.53 24.55
CA LEU A 273 8.70 -8.77 23.84
C LEU A 273 9.27 -8.24 22.51
N ARG A 274 9.42 -9.15 21.54
CA ARG A 274 10.07 -8.93 20.24
C ARG A 274 9.24 -9.47 19.07
N GLY A 275 9.69 -10.58 18.46
CA GLY A 275 9.08 -11.14 17.26
C GLY A 275 7.96 -12.11 17.60
N ILE A 276 6.87 -12.06 16.85
CA ILE A 276 5.81 -13.07 16.87
C ILE A 276 5.82 -13.75 15.51
N TYR A 277 5.90 -15.08 15.52
CA TYR A 277 6.01 -15.91 14.34
C TYR A 277 4.75 -16.73 14.12
N VAL A 278 4.48 -17.10 12.87
CA VAL A 278 3.33 -17.90 12.45
C VAL A 278 3.78 -19.32 12.12
N ALA A 279 3.28 -20.32 12.86
CA ALA A 279 3.60 -21.73 12.57
C ALA A 279 2.71 -22.36 11.49
N ASP A 280 1.58 -21.74 11.12
CA ASP A 280 0.73 -22.17 10.00
C ASP A 280 0.42 -21.04 8.97
N PRO A 281 1.44 -20.56 8.23
CA PRO A 281 1.25 -19.52 7.21
C PRO A 281 0.36 -19.98 6.04
N ARG A 282 0.13 -21.29 5.87
CA ARG A 282 -0.81 -21.80 4.85
C ARG A 282 -2.25 -21.57 5.28
N ALA A 283 -2.60 -21.87 6.54
CA ALA A 283 -3.93 -21.59 7.07
C ALA A 283 -4.26 -20.08 7.01
N ALA A 284 -3.31 -19.21 7.35
CA ALA A 284 -3.47 -17.75 7.29
C ALA A 284 -3.72 -17.25 5.85
N ARG A 285 -2.88 -17.68 4.88
CA ARG A 285 -3.04 -17.29 3.47
C ARG A 285 -4.37 -17.77 2.86
N GLN A 286 -4.81 -18.98 3.22
CA GLN A 286 -6.10 -19.52 2.79
C GLN A 286 -7.28 -18.78 3.41
N ALA A 287 -7.18 -18.36 4.67
CA ALA A 287 -8.21 -17.56 5.34
C ALA A 287 -8.39 -16.19 4.66
N CYS A 288 -7.31 -15.45 4.45
CA CYS A 288 -7.38 -14.14 3.80
C CYS A 288 -7.93 -14.23 2.37
N ARG A 289 -7.48 -15.20 1.57
CA ARG A 289 -8.01 -15.42 0.20
C ARG A 289 -9.48 -15.87 0.15
N ALA A 290 -10.03 -16.34 1.26
CA ALA A 290 -11.43 -16.72 1.37
C ALA A 290 -12.36 -15.55 1.76
N VAL A 291 -11.81 -14.37 2.10
CA VAL A 291 -12.59 -13.14 2.32
C VAL A 291 -13.21 -12.65 1.01
N GLY A 292 -12.44 -12.66 -0.06
CA GLY A 292 -12.86 -12.27 -1.40
C GLY A 292 -11.69 -12.23 -2.38
N GLN A 293 -11.98 -12.28 -3.69
CA GLN A 293 -10.95 -12.31 -4.74
C GLN A 293 -10.01 -11.10 -4.72
N TYR A 294 -10.54 -9.93 -4.37
CA TYR A 294 -9.80 -8.66 -4.31
C TYR A 294 -9.59 -8.14 -2.88
N ALA A 295 -10.20 -8.79 -1.89
CA ALA A 295 -10.29 -8.32 -0.51
C ALA A 295 -9.05 -8.64 0.36
N CYS A 296 -7.92 -9.02 -0.23
CA CYS A 296 -6.77 -9.60 0.47
C CYS A 296 -5.42 -9.11 -0.12
N ASP A 297 -5.19 -7.80 -0.06
CA ASP A 297 -3.90 -7.22 -0.41
C ASP A 297 -2.88 -7.37 0.72
N PHE A 298 -3.30 -7.08 1.95
CA PHE A 298 -2.42 -7.05 3.12
C PHE A 298 -2.97 -7.96 4.23
N PRO A 299 -2.53 -9.23 4.26
CA PRO A 299 -2.93 -10.17 5.31
C PRO A 299 -2.23 -9.83 6.63
N SER A 300 -3.01 -9.42 7.63
CA SER A 300 -2.51 -9.01 8.94
C SER A 300 -2.95 -10.01 10.01
N LEU A 301 -2.02 -10.49 10.82
CA LEU A 301 -2.25 -11.45 11.90
C LEU A 301 -2.19 -10.72 13.25
N ILE A 302 -3.30 -10.71 13.99
CA ILE A 302 -3.39 -10.04 15.29
C ILE A 302 -3.53 -11.09 16.39
N GLY A 303 -2.48 -11.25 17.20
CA GLY A 303 -2.51 -12.16 18.35
C GLY A 303 -3.32 -11.60 19.52
N ASN A 304 -4.14 -12.44 20.16
CA ASN A 304 -4.84 -12.16 21.42
C ASN A 304 -3.87 -12.09 22.61
N ASP A 305 -2.97 -11.12 22.56
CA ASP A 305 -1.88 -10.93 23.50
C ASP A 305 -1.85 -9.45 23.94
N PRO A 306 -1.65 -9.15 25.23
CA PRO A 306 -1.71 -7.78 25.74
C PRO A 306 -0.37 -7.05 25.67
N TYR A 307 0.68 -7.66 25.11
CA TYR A 307 2.05 -7.15 25.12
C TYR A 307 2.64 -6.97 23.72
N TYR A 308 3.76 -6.27 23.65
CA TYR A 308 4.47 -5.93 22.43
C TYR A 308 4.92 -7.20 21.71
N GLY A 309 4.68 -7.19 20.41
CA GLY A 309 5.34 -8.09 19.50
C GLY A 309 4.74 -8.00 18.11
N GLY A 310 5.56 -8.33 17.12
CA GLY A 310 5.16 -8.29 15.72
C GLY A 310 6.36 -8.48 14.82
N LEU A 311 6.06 -8.61 13.53
CA LEU A 311 7.02 -8.75 12.43
C LEU A 311 6.31 -8.33 11.13
N GLY A 312 7.01 -7.61 10.27
CA GLY A 312 6.67 -7.44 8.86
C GLY A 312 7.18 -8.60 8.00
N GLY A 313 6.67 -8.69 6.76
CA GLY A 313 7.03 -9.73 5.81
C GLY A 313 5.86 -10.05 4.88
N GLU A 314 5.59 -11.34 4.65
CA GLU A 314 4.35 -11.76 3.95
C GLU A 314 3.09 -11.38 4.75
N PHE A 315 3.17 -11.47 6.07
CA PHE A 315 2.09 -11.10 6.99
C PHE A 315 2.52 -9.87 7.79
N VAL A 316 1.59 -8.95 8.02
CA VAL A 316 1.76 -7.89 9.01
C VAL A 316 1.33 -8.44 10.37
N ILE A 317 2.28 -8.76 11.24
CA ILE A 317 1.99 -9.39 12.54
C ILE A 317 2.02 -8.34 13.65
N SER A 318 0.99 -8.29 14.50
CA SER A 318 0.95 -7.47 15.73
C SER A 318 0.11 -8.15 16.82
N THR A 319 -0.15 -7.46 17.93
CA THR A 319 -0.98 -7.94 19.05
C THR A 319 -2.16 -7.04 19.36
N SER A 320 -3.07 -7.56 20.18
CA SER A 320 -4.19 -6.84 20.78
C SER A 320 -3.80 -5.81 21.85
N SER A 321 -2.50 -5.59 22.12
CA SER A 321 -2.03 -4.64 23.14
C SER A 321 -2.65 -3.26 22.96
N ASN A 322 -3.16 -2.70 24.05
CA ASN A 322 -3.69 -1.34 24.11
C ASN A 322 -2.57 -0.27 24.11
N LYS A 323 -1.31 -0.68 24.36
CA LYS A 323 -0.15 0.23 24.46
C LYS A 323 0.75 0.14 23.23
N SER A 324 1.08 -1.07 22.79
CA SER A 324 2.02 -1.32 21.69
C SER A 324 1.40 -1.88 20.42
N GLY A 325 0.18 -2.43 20.46
CA GLY A 325 -0.43 -3.14 19.32
C GLY A 325 -0.57 -2.26 18.09
N THR A 326 -1.12 -1.05 18.25
CA THR A 326 -1.23 -0.05 17.17
C THR A 326 0.16 0.44 16.73
N VAL A 327 1.09 0.65 17.67
CA VAL A 327 2.45 1.17 17.43
C VAL A 327 3.26 0.24 16.52
N VAL A 328 3.21 -1.07 16.79
CA VAL A 328 3.85 -2.09 15.96
C VAL A 328 3.09 -2.23 14.64
N LEU A 329 1.77 -2.37 14.69
CA LEU A 329 0.93 -2.62 13.50
C LEU A 329 1.13 -1.56 12.42
N ARG A 330 1.16 -0.27 12.78
CA ARG A 330 1.35 0.82 11.80
C ARG A 330 2.75 0.84 11.18
N HIS A 331 3.77 0.42 11.92
CA HIS A 331 5.15 0.35 11.44
C HIS A 331 5.33 -0.82 10.45
N GLU A 332 4.92 -2.04 10.84
CA GLU A 332 5.01 -3.22 9.98
C GLU A 332 4.11 -3.11 8.74
N LEU A 333 2.93 -2.49 8.88
CA LEU A 333 2.06 -2.15 7.76
C LEU A 333 2.70 -1.10 6.85
N GLY A 334 3.45 -0.13 7.39
CA GLY A 334 4.21 0.85 6.61
C GLY A 334 5.26 0.20 5.69
N HIS A 335 5.99 -0.81 6.18
CA HIS A 335 6.93 -1.60 5.37
C HIS A 335 6.25 -2.41 4.26
N SER A 336 4.99 -2.77 4.48
CA SER A 336 4.18 -3.52 3.51
C SER A 336 3.54 -2.58 2.45
N LEU A 337 3.11 -1.39 2.88
CA LEU A 337 2.43 -0.40 2.05
C LEU A 337 3.37 0.54 1.28
N ILE A 338 4.66 0.60 1.60
CA ILE A 338 5.62 1.53 0.97
C ILE A 338 6.93 0.79 0.71
N ASP A 339 7.60 1.07 -0.42
CA ASP A 339 9.01 0.71 -0.58
C ASP A 339 9.86 1.66 0.29
N VAL A 340 10.07 1.27 1.55
CA VAL A 340 10.85 1.96 2.57
C VAL A 340 11.80 0.98 3.26
N GLY A 341 12.81 1.54 3.92
CA GLY A 341 13.60 0.83 4.92
C GLY A 341 13.39 1.39 6.31
N GLU A 342 14.12 0.80 7.25
CA GLU A 342 14.27 1.28 8.61
C GLU A 342 14.98 2.63 8.63
N GLU A 343 14.62 3.48 9.58
CA GLU A 343 15.33 4.72 9.90
C GLU A 343 15.90 4.72 11.33
N TYR A 344 15.40 3.86 12.22
CA TYR A 344 16.03 3.59 13.51
C TYR A 344 17.37 2.85 13.34
N ASP A 345 18.25 2.97 14.32
CA ASP A 345 19.59 2.36 14.27
C ASP A 345 19.52 0.87 14.64
N GLY A 346 20.21 0.03 13.87
CA GLY A 346 20.36 -1.41 14.13
C GLY A 346 19.35 -2.32 13.43
N GLY A 347 18.54 -1.74 12.53
CA GLY A 347 17.79 -2.47 11.53
C GLY A 347 18.69 -3.24 10.55
N GLN A 348 18.05 -3.97 9.65
CA GLN A 348 18.74 -4.79 8.63
C GLN A 348 18.57 -4.25 7.20
N VAL A 349 17.58 -3.39 6.96
CA VAL A 349 17.12 -2.98 5.63
C VAL A 349 16.95 -1.47 5.56
N TYR A 350 17.91 -0.77 4.95
CA TYR A 350 17.90 0.69 4.77
C TYR A 350 17.69 1.07 3.29
N SER A 351 16.57 0.66 2.69
CA SER A 351 16.28 0.81 1.24
C SER A 351 15.07 1.71 0.98
N GLY A 352 14.46 1.63 -0.20
CA GLY A 352 13.25 2.39 -0.52
C GLY A 352 13.45 3.88 -0.69
N VAL A 353 12.37 4.64 -0.53
CA VAL A 353 12.33 6.10 -0.77
C VAL A 353 13.01 6.92 0.33
N ASN A 354 13.05 6.42 1.57
CA ASN A 354 13.46 7.15 2.77
C ASN A 354 14.92 6.94 3.20
N ALA A 355 15.65 6.01 2.56
CA ALA A 355 17.04 5.74 2.90
C ALA A 355 18.01 5.90 1.70
N GLU A 356 19.18 6.49 1.95
CA GLU A 356 20.30 6.60 1.02
C GLU A 356 21.53 5.89 1.60
N ARG A 357 22.29 5.12 0.79
CA ARG A 357 23.37 4.24 1.27
C ARG A 357 24.77 4.63 0.78
N TRP A 358 24.88 5.37 -0.32
CA TRP A 358 26.12 5.51 -1.06
C TRP A 358 26.69 6.92 -0.98
N SER A 359 25.83 7.95 -1.13
CA SER A 359 26.27 9.34 -1.07
C SER A 359 25.10 10.30 -0.89
N ILE A 360 25.27 11.31 -0.02
CA ILE A 360 24.34 12.43 0.10
C ILE A 360 24.16 13.21 -1.22
N GLN A 361 25.10 13.10 -2.17
CA GLN A 361 24.95 13.69 -3.51
C GLN A 361 23.91 12.94 -4.36
N ASN A 362 23.59 11.69 -4.02
CA ASN A 362 22.59 10.85 -4.68
C ASN A 362 21.25 10.79 -3.93
N ILE A 363 21.09 11.59 -2.87
CA ILE A 363 19.91 11.59 -1.99
C ILE A 363 18.60 11.62 -2.79
N LYS A 364 17.66 10.74 -2.44
CA LYS A 364 16.46 10.48 -3.27
C LYS A 364 15.41 11.58 -3.13
N TRP A 365 15.39 12.25 -1.99
CA TRP A 365 14.42 13.28 -1.61
C TRP A 365 14.91 14.73 -1.85
N LYS A 366 15.68 14.96 -2.94
CA LYS A 366 16.21 16.31 -3.29
C LYS A 366 15.13 17.40 -3.36
N HIS A 367 13.95 17.07 -3.86
CA HIS A 367 12.80 17.97 -3.98
C HIS A 367 12.07 18.24 -2.66
N TRP A 368 12.46 17.55 -1.58
CA TRP A 368 11.98 17.79 -0.22
C TRP A 368 12.97 18.52 0.69
N LEU A 369 14.25 18.63 0.32
CA LEU A 369 15.28 19.26 1.14
C LEU A 369 14.91 20.71 1.53
N THR A 370 15.19 21.07 2.79
CA THR A 370 15.05 22.44 3.28
C THR A 370 16.09 23.36 2.67
N ASP A 371 17.34 22.87 2.54
CA ASP A 371 18.44 23.57 1.90
C ASP A 371 18.68 23.01 0.48
N PRO A 372 18.94 23.84 -0.54
CA PRO A 372 19.06 23.38 -1.93
C PRO A 372 20.30 22.48 -2.20
N VAL A 373 21.24 22.41 -1.26
CA VAL A 373 22.44 21.57 -1.32
C VAL A 373 22.36 20.53 -0.21
N PRO A 374 22.47 19.22 -0.49
CA PRO A 374 22.47 18.19 0.53
C PRO A 374 23.59 18.40 1.56
N ARG A 375 23.22 18.44 2.84
CA ARG A 375 24.11 18.58 4.00
C ARG A 375 23.99 17.34 4.88
N GLU A 376 25.12 16.77 5.29
CA GLU A 376 25.12 15.77 6.36
C GLU A 376 24.96 16.48 7.71
N GLU A 377 23.94 16.09 8.47
CA GLU A 377 23.75 16.51 9.86
C GLU A 377 24.66 15.60 10.72
N LYS A 378 25.78 16.11 11.24
CA LYS A 378 26.88 15.27 11.74
C LYS A 378 26.64 14.69 13.14
N ASN A 379 26.53 13.36 13.23
CA ASN A 379 26.53 12.60 14.47
C ASN A 379 27.51 11.40 14.41
N VAL A 380 27.55 10.63 15.49
CA VAL A 380 28.18 9.30 15.55
C VAL A 380 27.41 8.41 16.53
N LEU A 381 27.19 7.15 16.15
CA LEU A 381 26.72 6.11 17.07
C LEU A 381 27.92 5.52 17.84
N ARG A 382 27.91 5.66 19.16
CA ARG A 382 29.01 5.25 20.06
C ARG A 382 28.79 3.89 20.69
N ALA A 383 27.54 3.56 21.02
CA ALA A 383 27.14 2.25 21.51
C ALA A 383 25.87 1.81 20.81
N GLN A 384 25.79 0.52 20.47
CA GLN A 384 24.61 -0.13 19.93
C GLN A 384 24.56 -1.54 20.49
N ASP A 385 23.50 -1.87 21.21
CA ASP A 385 23.34 -3.15 21.87
C ASP A 385 21.89 -3.63 21.82
N TYR A 386 21.70 -4.88 21.46
CA TYR A 386 20.41 -5.57 21.49
C TYR A 386 20.45 -6.60 22.60
N ALA A 387 20.51 -6.09 23.83
CA ALA A 387 20.87 -6.86 25.01
C ALA A 387 19.92 -8.04 25.28
N TRP A 388 18.60 -7.86 25.05
CA TRP A 388 17.54 -8.82 25.40
C TRP A 388 17.75 -9.46 26.79
N TYR A 389 18.18 -8.64 27.75
CA TYR A 389 18.81 -9.11 28.97
C TYR A 389 17.87 -8.99 30.18
N ASP A 390 17.61 -10.13 30.81
CA ASP A 390 16.90 -10.25 32.09
C ASP A 390 17.74 -9.64 33.24
N LEU A 391 17.28 -8.50 33.76
CA LEU A 391 17.99 -7.70 34.76
C LEU A 391 18.05 -8.39 36.13
N LYS A 392 17.25 -9.43 36.38
CA LYS A 392 17.36 -10.27 37.60
C LYS A 392 18.70 -11.02 37.66
N LYS A 393 19.39 -11.19 36.53
CA LYS A 393 20.73 -11.81 36.47
C LYS A 393 21.84 -10.91 37.03
N GLY A 394 21.54 -9.66 37.36
CA GLY A 394 22.47 -8.66 37.88
C GLY A 394 22.77 -7.54 36.86
N PRO A 395 23.56 -6.53 37.23
CA PRO A 395 23.75 -5.32 36.42
C PRO A 395 24.28 -5.59 35.00
N TYR A 396 23.72 -4.90 34.03
CA TYR A 396 24.17 -4.92 32.63
C TYR A 396 24.99 -3.67 32.33
N LYS A 397 26.18 -3.81 31.72
CA LYS A 397 27.12 -2.71 31.49
C LYS A 397 27.50 -2.59 30.02
N VAL A 398 27.25 -1.42 29.43
CA VAL A 398 27.62 -1.06 28.06
C VAL A 398 28.77 -0.06 28.11
N LYS A 399 29.89 -0.37 27.45
CA LYS A 399 31.06 0.52 27.36
C LYS A 399 31.17 1.14 25.98
N PHE A 400 31.54 2.41 25.93
CA PHE A 400 31.83 3.12 24.68
C PHE A 400 33.01 4.07 24.86
N ASN A 401 33.56 4.57 23.75
CA ASN A 401 34.60 5.60 23.76
C ASN A 401 34.12 6.86 23.05
N SER A 402 34.30 8.03 23.66
CA SER A 402 34.21 9.32 22.97
C SER A 402 35.60 9.82 22.58
N ASP A 403 35.66 10.60 21.51
CA ASP A 403 36.85 11.34 21.08
C ASP A 403 36.83 12.83 21.52
N GLY A 404 35.82 13.23 22.30
CA GLY A 404 35.69 14.57 22.89
C GLY A 404 35.42 15.70 21.89
N LYS A 405 35.07 15.39 20.64
CA LYS A 405 34.85 16.41 19.58
C LYS A 405 33.42 16.93 19.54
N PHE A 406 32.46 16.02 19.70
CA PHE A 406 31.04 16.28 19.64
C PHE A 406 30.58 17.16 20.82
N LYS A 407 29.37 17.73 20.72
CA LYS A 407 28.88 18.77 21.63
C LYS A 407 27.68 18.35 22.45
N ARG A 408 26.93 17.35 22.00
CA ARG A 408 25.68 16.90 22.60
C ARG A 408 25.60 15.38 22.48
N TRP A 409 24.72 14.74 23.24
CA TRP A 409 24.50 13.30 23.17
C TRP A 409 23.04 12.92 23.41
N ASP A 410 22.66 11.73 22.93
CA ASP A 410 21.44 11.03 23.33
C ASP A 410 21.76 9.60 23.79
N LEU A 411 21.01 9.14 24.79
CA LEU A 411 20.93 7.74 25.21
C LEU A 411 19.48 7.32 25.05
N LYS A 412 19.23 6.40 24.11
CA LYS A 412 17.93 5.78 23.89
C LYS A 412 18.01 4.31 24.28
N ILE A 413 17.01 3.84 25.00
CA ILE A 413 16.83 2.43 25.33
C ILE A 413 15.42 1.96 25.00
N SER A 414 15.25 0.65 24.91
CA SER A 414 13.95 0.02 25.12
C SER A 414 14.02 -1.04 26.20
N HIS A 415 12.92 -1.20 26.94
CA HIS A 415 12.81 -2.09 28.10
C HIS A 415 11.39 -2.66 28.20
N SER A 416 11.19 -3.69 29.01
CA SER A 416 9.88 -4.26 29.33
C SER A 416 9.82 -4.75 30.77
N GLY A 417 8.61 -4.93 31.31
CA GLY A 417 8.38 -5.44 32.67
C GLY A 417 8.70 -4.46 33.81
N VAL A 418 9.20 -3.26 33.50
CA VAL A 418 9.65 -2.25 34.49
C VAL A 418 8.51 -1.29 34.83
N ASP A 419 7.61 -1.80 35.67
CA ASP A 419 6.28 -1.24 35.90
C ASP A 419 6.20 -0.04 36.85
N THR A 420 7.20 0.16 37.73
CA THR A 420 7.23 1.25 38.74
C THR A 420 8.55 2.01 38.75
N ASP A 421 8.56 3.25 39.26
CA ASP A 421 9.77 4.12 39.33
C ASP A 421 10.96 3.48 40.08
N ASP A 422 10.66 2.54 40.99
CA ASP A 422 11.64 1.78 41.78
C ASP A 422 11.97 0.39 41.18
N SER A 423 11.56 0.11 39.94
CA SER A 423 11.79 -1.18 39.25
C SER A 423 13.03 -1.24 38.37
N PHE A 424 13.59 -0.08 37.99
CA PHE A 424 14.70 0.04 37.05
C PHE A 424 15.59 1.23 37.40
N GLU A 425 16.90 1.08 37.19
CA GLU A 425 17.88 2.14 37.42
C GLU A 425 18.88 2.21 36.26
N VAL A 426 19.24 3.44 35.88
CA VAL A 426 20.24 3.73 34.85
C VAL A 426 21.32 4.64 35.44
N TYR A 427 22.57 4.32 35.15
CA TYR A 427 23.73 5.09 35.55
C TYR A 427 24.59 5.39 34.32
N LEU A 428 25.12 6.60 34.24
CA LEU A 428 26.09 7.05 33.24
C LEU A 428 27.35 7.50 33.97
N ASP A 429 28.48 6.84 33.73
CA ASP A 429 29.75 7.04 34.42
C ASP A 429 29.65 6.99 35.96
N GLY A 430 28.66 6.25 36.47
CA GLY A 430 28.37 6.10 37.90
C GLY A 430 27.38 7.11 38.48
N GLU A 431 26.98 8.15 37.72
CA GLU A 431 25.91 9.07 38.11
C GLU A 431 24.53 8.49 37.73
N ARG A 432 23.58 8.49 38.68
CA ARG A 432 22.22 7.98 38.42
C ARG A 432 21.45 8.96 37.54
N LEU A 433 20.96 8.49 36.39
CA LEU A 433 20.07 9.27 35.55
C LEU A 433 18.65 9.29 36.15
N PRO A 434 17.94 10.44 36.10
CA PRO A 434 16.54 10.51 36.53
C PRO A 434 15.67 9.68 35.59
N TRP A 435 14.80 8.83 36.14
CA TRP A 435 13.89 7.99 35.37
C TRP A 435 12.53 7.91 36.06
N THR A 436 11.49 7.73 35.26
CA THR A 436 10.11 7.55 35.68
C THR A 436 9.53 6.42 34.85
N SER A 437 8.80 5.52 35.48
CA SER A 437 8.16 4.40 34.80
C SER A 437 7.05 4.90 33.86
N PRO A 438 6.99 4.37 32.62
CA PRO A 438 5.85 4.61 31.74
C PRO A 438 4.65 3.70 32.05
N GLY A 439 4.72 2.91 33.13
CA GLY A 439 3.66 2.07 33.65
C GLY A 439 3.43 0.75 32.89
N GLY A 440 3.04 -0.27 33.65
CA GLY A 440 2.69 -1.59 33.14
C GLY A 440 3.91 -2.42 32.70
N PHE A 441 3.65 -3.63 32.19
CA PHE A 441 4.69 -4.60 31.85
C PHE A 441 5.06 -4.63 30.36
N ASP A 442 4.34 -3.88 29.53
CA ASP A 442 4.57 -3.84 28.08
C ASP A 442 5.92 -3.19 27.73
N ARG A 443 6.43 -3.41 26.52
CA ARG A 443 7.67 -2.79 26.05
C ARG A 443 7.48 -1.30 25.83
N ASP A 444 8.46 -0.52 26.28
CA ASP A 444 8.51 0.92 26.12
C ASP A 444 9.93 1.40 25.80
N PHE A 445 10.07 2.72 25.60
CA PHE A 445 11.29 3.41 25.27
C PHE A 445 11.60 4.46 26.34
N SER A 446 12.88 4.77 26.54
CA SER A 446 13.28 5.88 27.41
C SER A 446 14.50 6.56 26.83
N GLU A 447 14.54 7.89 26.96
CA GLU A 447 15.53 8.76 26.34
C GLU A 447 16.09 9.74 27.36
N TRP A 448 17.40 9.94 27.32
CA TRP A 448 18.12 11.01 27.99
C TRP A 448 18.97 11.74 26.97
N ALA A 449 19.17 13.04 27.15
CA ALA A 449 20.05 13.83 26.31
C ALA A 449 20.85 14.82 27.16
N GLY A 450 22.03 15.21 26.66
CA GLY A 450 22.89 16.21 27.29
C GLY A 450 23.41 17.23 26.28
N ASP A 451 23.55 18.48 26.73
CA ASP A 451 24.06 19.61 25.93
C ASP A 451 25.57 19.84 26.08
N GLN A 452 26.23 19.05 26.93
CA GLN A 452 27.68 18.96 27.07
C GLN A 452 28.15 17.60 26.52
N GLY A 453 29.04 17.63 25.53
CA GLY A 453 29.66 16.43 24.96
C GLY A 453 30.57 15.71 25.96
N PHE A 454 30.80 14.41 25.74
CA PHE A 454 31.66 13.63 26.62
C PHE A 454 33.13 14.08 26.53
N SER A 455 33.91 13.76 27.56
CA SER A 455 35.36 13.88 27.51
C SER A 455 35.96 12.83 26.56
N ALA A 456 37.18 13.05 26.05
CA ALA A 456 37.86 12.02 25.28
C ALA A 456 38.29 10.87 26.22
N GLY A 457 37.79 9.65 25.99
CA GLY A 457 38.05 8.52 26.88
C GLY A 457 37.00 7.41 26.79
N SER A 458 37.09 6.47 27.74
CA SER A 458 36.12 5.38 27.93
C SER A 458 35.04 5.81 28.90
N HIS A 459 33.80 5.50 28.55
CA HIS A 459 32.59 5.76 29.33
C HIS A 459 31.83 4.45 29.56
N GLU A 460 31.00 4.39 30.61
CA GLU A 460 30.18 3.23 30.95
C GLU A 460 28.74 3.61 31.28
N ILE A 461 27.80 2.89 30.67
CA ILE A 461 26.37 2.92 31.02
C ILE A 461 26.07 1.64 31.79
N GLU A 462 25.46 1.75 32.97
CA GLU A 462 25.05 0.61 33.78
C GLU A 462 23.54 0.62 34.01
N PHE A 463 22.92 -0.52 33.72
CA PHE A 463 21.49 -0.77 33.89
C PHE A 463 21.28 -1.80 35.00
N ARG A 464 20.34 -1.53 35.91
CA ARG A 464 20.01 -2.42 37.02
C ARG A 464 18.50 -2.63 37.14
N GLN A 465 18.12 -3.79 37.66
CA GLN A 465 16.83 -3.90 38.33
C GLN A 465 16.87 -3.05 39.61
N GLY A 466 15.75 -2.42 39.97
CA GLY A 466 15.64 -1.70 41.22
C GLY A 466 15.63 -2.64 42.44
N ALA A 467 16.42 -2.31 43.45
CA ALA A 467 16.81 -3.22 44.55
C ALA A 467 15.64 -3.85 45.35
N LYS A 468 14.45 -3.24 45.31
CA LYS A 468 13.21 -3.79 45.89
C LYS A 468 12.82 -5.15 45.29
N TYR A 469 13.18 -5.39 44.03
CA TYR A 469 12.74 -6.54 43.24
C TYR A 469 13.77 -7.65 43.12
N ASP A 470 14.96 -7.51 43.75
CA ASP A 470 16.05 -8.49 43.68
C ASP A 470 15.64 -9.90 44.15
N ASN A 471 14.66 -9.98 45.06
CA ASN A 471 14.10 -11.22 45.59
C ASN A 471 12.68 -11.52 45.07
N GLU A 472 12.22 -10.87 44.00
CA GLU A 472 10.90 -11.18 43.41
C GLU A 472 10.94 -12.56 42.73
N GLU A 473 9.98 -13.43 43.06
CA GLU A 473 9.85 -14.74 42.42
C GLU A 473 9.37 -14.61 40.96
N PRO A 474 9.81 -15.49 40.04
CA PRO A 474 9.36 -15.45 38.65
C PRO A 474 7.85 -15.67 38.55
N ASP A 475 7.15 -14.76 37.88
CA ASP A 475 5.74 -14.90 37.56
C ASP A 475 5.58 -15.27 36.07
N PRO A 476 5.04 -16.46 35.73
CA PRO A 476 4.88 -16.88 34.35
C PRO A 476 3.79 -16.11 33.58
N GLU A 477 2.95 -15.32 34.25
CA GLU A 477 1.92 -14.49 33.63
C GLU A 477 2.42 -13.08 33.28
N ARG A 478 3.66 -12.73 33.66
CA ARG A 478 4.25 -11.39 33.44
C ARG A 478 5.49 -11.43 32.54
N PRO A 479 5.69 -10.42 31.66
CA PRO A 479 6.98 -10.15 31.04
C PRO A 479 8.09 -9.97 32.09
N ILE A 480 9.28 -10.52 31.80
CA ILE A 480 10.48 -10.30 32.62
C ILE A 480 10.93 -8.84 32.58
N ARG A 481 11.59 -8.37 33.67
CA ARG A 481 12.28 -7.07 33.67
C ARG A 481 13.51 -7.15 32.77
N GLN A 482 13.35 -6.64 31.56
CA GLN A 482 14.31 -6.82 30.49
C GLN A 482 14.80 -5.48 29.96
N LEU A 483 16.12 -5.36 29.80
CA LEU A 483 16.73 -4.37 28.92
C LEU A 483 16.72 -4.96 27.50
N CYS A 484 15.94 -4.37 26.60
CA CYS A 484 15.73 -4.89 25.25
C CYS A 484 16.79 -4.36 24.27
N SER A 485 17.07 -3.05 24.31
CA SER A 485 18.09 -2.41 23.45
C SER A 485 18.68 -1.14 24.06
N VAL A 486 19.86 -0.76 23.60
CA VAL A 486 20.60 0.46 23.97
C VAL A 486 21.24 1.09 22.72
N THR A 487 21.10 2.40 22.56
CA THR A 487 21.86 3.20 21.60
C THR A 487 22.34 4.49 22.25
N MET A 488 23.62 4.83 22.07
CA MET A 488 24.23 6.08 22.54
C MET A 488 24.79 6.84 21.35
N HIS A 489 24.30 8.04 21.05
CA HIS A 489 24.86 8.92 20.03
C HIS A 489 25.58 10.11 20.63
N GLU A 490 26.55 10.64 19.88
CA GLU A 490 27.00 12.01 20.05
C GLU A 490 26.73 12.84 18.77
N PHE A 491 26.40 14.12 18.96
CA PHE A 491 26.00 15.06 17.91
C PHE A 491 26.87 16.31 17.94
N MET A 492 27.13 16.92 16.78
CA MET A 492 27.81 18.20 16.69
C MET A 492 26.91 19.35 17.20
N GLY A 493 27.38 20.61 17.13
CA GLY A 493 26.56 21.79 17.47
C GLY A 493 25.38 21.98 16.50
N GLU A 494 24.46 22.91 16.81
CA GLU A 494 23.32 23.24 15.93
C GLU A 494 23.75 23.68 14.51
N ASP A 495 24.94 24.27 14.40
CA ASP A 495 25.59 24.68 13.15
C ASP A 495 26.05 23.50 12.27
N GLU A 496 26.11 22.28 12.81
CA GLU A 496 26.52 21.06 12.10
C GLU A 496 25.52 19.88 12.23
N TYR A 497 24.54 19.96 13.14
CA TYR A 497 23.42 19.01 13.29
C TYR A 497 22.19 19.72 13.85
N ARG A 498 21.07 19.78 13.11
CA ARG A 498 19.83 20.42 13.57
C ARG A 498 18.86 19.41 14.18
N PHE A 499 18.43 19.61 15.43
CA PHE A 499 17.37 18.78 16.05
C PHE A 499 15.95 19.16 15.61
N ASP A 500 15.78 20.28 14.89
CA ASP A 500 14.49 20.69 14.34
C ASP A 500 13.94 19.66 13.34
N ASN A 501 12.82 19.03 13.71
CA ASN A 501 12.16 18.00 12.93
C ASN A 501 11.52 18.50 11.62
N SER A 502 11.30 19.82 11.47
CA SER A 502 10.84 20.42 10.22
C SER A 502 11.94 20.51 9.15
N VAL A 503 13.21 20.33 9.54
CA VAL A 503 14.34 20.27 8.62
C VAL A 503 14.37 18.92 7.92
N ILE A 504 14.40 18.96 6.58
CA ILE A 504 14.64 17.81 5.73
C ILE A 504 16.05 17.92 5.14
N SER A 505 16.89 16.94 5.46
CA SER A 505 18.34 16.96 5.21
C SER A 505 18.88 15.53 4.99
N ALA A 506 20.18 15.30 5.23
CA ALA A 506 20.78 13.97 5.30
C ALA A 506 21.21 13.65 6.74
N TYR A 507 20.30 13.06 7.52
CA TYR A 507 20.58 12.60 8.88
C TYR A 507 21.19 11.19 8.86
N PRO A 508 22.31 10.92 9.51
CA PRO A 508 22.83 9.56 9.61
C PRO A 508 21.91 8.61 10.39
N THR A 509 21.98 7.34 10.03
CA THR A 509 21.51 6.18 10.80
C THR A 509 22.39 4.97 10.47
N TYR A 510 22.53 4.04 11.40
CA TYR A 510 23.54 2.98 11.34
C TYR A 510 22.89 1.61 11.46
N ASP A 511 23.21 0.71 10.53
CA ASP A 511 22.69 -0.66 10.58
C ASP A 511 23.30 -1.49 11.72
N ILE A 512 22.82 -2.73 11.89
CA ILE A 512 23.32 -3.67 12.93
C ILE A 512 24.82 -4.01 12.85
N LYS A 513 25.52 -3.56 11.80
CA LYS A 513 26.97 -3.70 11.62
C LYS A 513 27.71 -2.36 11.76
N GLY A 514 27.04 -1.31 12.25
CA GLY A 514 27.56 0.04 12.37
C GLY A 514 27.77 0.75 11.03
N ARG A 515 27.20 0.27 9.92
CA ARG A 515 27.38 0.89 8.60
C ARG A 515 26.44 2.09 8.48
N LYS A 516 27.01 3.29 8.29
CA LYS A 516 26.27 4.52 8.08
C LYS A 516 25.46 4.49 6.78
N THR A 517 24.21 4.92 6.88
CA THR A 517 23.29 5.31 5.81
C THR A 517 22.65 6.65 6.20
N TRP A 518 21.81 7.23 5.35
CA TRP A 518 21.12 8.50 5.63
C TRP A 518 19.61 8.38 5.49
N ARG A 519 18.89 9.20 6.27
CA ARG A 519 17.43 9.38 6.32
C ARG A 519 17.08 10.88 6.30
N SER A 520 15.79 11.21 6.16
CA SER A 520 15.36 12.56 5.80
C SER A 520 15.25 13.57 6.95
N ASN A 521 14.87 13.14 8.16
CA ASN A 521 14.55 14.00 9.31
C ASN A 521 15.29 13.53 10.58
N HIS A 522 15.30 14.33 11.66
CA HIS A 522 15.97 13.96 12.92
C HIS A 522 15.28 12.82 13.68
N GLU A 523 14.00 12.94 14.01
CA GLU A 523 13.17 11.89 14.66
C GLU A 523 11.74 11.84 14.10
N PHE A 524 11.35 12.79 13.23
CA PHE A 524 10.04 12.85 12.59
C PHE A 524 9.90 11.87 11.42
N CYS A 525 9.80 10.58 11.75
CA CYS A 525 9.22 9.54 10.90
C CYS A 525 8.80 8.35 11.77
N LEU A 526 7.66 7.73 11.48
CA LEU A 526 7.24 6.45 12.08
C LEU A 526 8.28 5.32 11.86
N MET A 527 9.04 5.35 10.76
CA MET A 527 10.11 4.37 10.50
C MET A 527 11.38 4.65 11.31
N ARG A 528 11.46 5.83 11.94
CA ARG A 528 12.55 6.25 12.82
C ARG A 528 12.19 6.08 14.28
N ASN A 529 11.06 6.68 14.67
CA ASN A 529 10.55 6.68 16.03
C ASN A 529 9.17 6.03 16.00
N MET A 530 9.09 4.77 16.43
CA MET A 530 7.83 4.02 16.43
C MET A 530 6.73 4.69 17.27
N ALA A 531 7.07 5.53 18.27
CA ALA A 531 6.09 6.28 19.05
C ALA A 531 5.39 7.39 18.22
N SER A 532 6.02 7.90 17.16
CA SER A 532 5.43 8.88 16.24
C SER A 532 4.18 8.33 15.54
N THR A 533 3.10 9.12 15.49
CA THR A 533 1.91 8.82 14.66
C THR A 533 2.10 9.18 13.19
N GLN A 534 3.20 9.84 12.81
CA GLN A 534 3.36 10.45 11.49
C GLN A 534 4.53 9.84 10.69
N PHE A 535 4.26 9.48 9.45
CA PHE A 535 5.28 9.32 8.41
C PHE A 535 5.92 10.67 8.06
N CYS A 536 7.23 10.69 7.76
CA CYS A 536 7.86 11.86 7.16
C CYS A 536 7.27 12.15 5.77
N SER A 537 7.48 13.37 5.25
CA SER A 537 6.95 13.77 3.94
C SER A 537 7.39 12.85 2.79
N ILE A 538 8.59 12.27 2.89
CA ILE A 538 9.16 11.35 1.89
C ILE A 538 8.40 10.01 1.90
N CYS A 539 8.13 9.47 3.08
CA CYS A 539 7.31 8.26 3.25
C CYS A 539 5.85 8.51 2.84
N LYS A 540 5.28 9.69 3.15
CA LYS A 540 3.91 10.06 2.71
C LYS A 540 3.79 10.14 1.18
N GLU A 541 4.75 10.77 0.51
CA GLU A 541 4.79 10.80 -0.96
C GLU A 541 4.96 9.39 -1.55
N GLY A 542 5.83 8.57 -0.96
CA GLY A 542 5.98 7.16 -1.33
C GLY A 542 4.68 6.36 -1.17
N LEU A 543 3.94 6.59 -0.08
CA LEU A 543 2.66 5.95 0.22
C LEU A 543 1.58 6.36 -0.80
N TRP A 544 1.44 7.66 -1.12
CA TRP A 544 0.54 8.11 -2.19
C TRP A 544 0.82 7.39 -3.52
N HIS A 545 2.09 7.32 -3.92
CA HIS A 545 2.50 6.61 -5.15
C HIS A 545 2.29 5.10 -5.09
N ARG A 546 2.30 4.47 -3.92
CA ARG A 546 2.11 3.02 -3.80
C ARG A 546 0.63 2.66 -3.76
N LEU A 547 -0.19 3.40 -3.03
CA LEU A 547 -1.64 3.20 -3.02
C LEU A 547 -2.28 3.50 -4.39
N LEU A 548 -1.93 4.62 -5.03
CA LEU A 548 -2.41 4.96 -6.39
C LEU A 548 -1.74 4.14 -7.52
N SER A 549 -0.81 3.23 -7.19
CA SER A 549 -0.41 2.16 -8.12
C SER A 549 -1.33 0.94 -8.08
N LYS A 550 -2.17 0.82 -7.04
CA LYS A 550 -3.18 -0.24 -6.86
C LYS A 550 -4.61 0.26 -7.12
N ALA A 551 -4.93 1.47 -6.67
CA ALA A 551 -6.21 2.13 -6.91
C ALA A 551 -6.13 3.18 -8.03
N SER A 552 -7.28 3.50 -8.62
CA SER A 552 -7.51 4.57 -9.57
C SER A 552 -8.42 5.63 -8.94
N LEU A 553 -8.17 6.91 -9.23
CA LEU A 553 -8.91 8.03 -8.65
C LEU A 553 -10.40 8.08 -9.03
N LEU A 554 -10.78 7.37 -10.08
CA LEU A 554 -12.15 7.23 -10.59
C LEU A 554 -12.59 5.78 -10.40
N ASP A 555 -13.72 5.56 -9.73
CA ASP A 555 -14.36 4.25 -9.55
C ASP A 555 -15.14 3.85 -10.82
N GLU A 556 -16.06 4.71 -11.26
CA GLU A 556 -16.88 4.50 -12.45
C GLU A 556 -17.40 5.80 -13.05
N ILE A 557 -17.79 5.75 -14.32
CA ILE A 557 -18.72 6.72 -14.93
C ILE A 557 -20.10 6.08 -14.88
N GLN A 558 -21.05 6.69 -14.16
CA GLN A 558 -22.47 6.35 -14.23
C GLN A 558 -23.14 7.23 -15.29
N VAL A 559 -24.00 6.64 -16.12
CA VAL A 559 -24.85 7.34 -17.07
C VAL A 559 -26.30 6.96 -16.80
N ASP A 560 -27.10 7.95 -16.40
CA ASP A 560 -28.53 7.84 -16.15
C ASP A 560 -29.29 8.49 -17.31
N CYS A 561 -30.04 7.70 -18.07
CA CYS A 561 -30.79 8.21 -19.21
C CYS A 561 -32.03 8.98 -18.75
N GLN A 562 -32.25 10.15 -19.34
CA GLN A 562 -33.33 11.08 -19.00
C GLN A 562 -34.48 10.91 -20.01
N HIS A 563 -35.72 10.91 -19.52
CA HIS A 563 -36.95 10.79 -20.30
C HIS A 563 -37.81 12.05 -20.10
N GLU A 564 -38.81 12.29 -20.96
CA GLU A 564 -39.62 13.52 -20.92
C GLU A 564 -40.75 13.45 -19.88
N ASP A 565 -41.38 12.27 -19.71
CA ASP A 565 -42.27 11.90 -18.60
C ASP A 565 -41.73 10.70 -17.78
N ASP A 566 -42.39 10.35 -16.66
CA ASP A 566 -42.09 9.18 -15.80
C ASP A 566 -42.31 7.81 -16.51
N ASP A 567 -42.82 7.81 -17.74
CA ASP A 567 -43.03 6.60 -18.56
C ASP A 567 -41.73 6.21 -19.30
N GLU A 568 -41.06 5.18 -18.80
CA GLU A 568 -39.78 4.63 -19.30
C GLU A 568 -39.81 4.09 -20.75
N ASP A 569 -40.99 4.02 -21.36
CA ASP A 569 -41.19 3.62 -22.76
C ASP A 569 -41.04 4.81 -23.75
N GLU A 570 -40.82 6.03 -23.25
CA GLU A 570 -40.60 7.23 -24.07
C GLU A 570 -39.16 7.44 -24.58
N ASP A 571 -39.04 8.27 -25.62
CA ASP A 571 -37.78 8.62 -26.26
C ASP A 571 -36.82 9.35 -25.30
N VAL A 572 -35.67 8.73 -25.02
CA VAL A 572 -34.56 9.36 -24.26
C VAL A 572 -34.24 10.76 -24.79
N THR A 573 -34.34 11.77 -23.91
CA THR A 573 -34.19 13.20 -24.22
C THR A 573 -32.79 13.72 -23.88
N GLY A 574 -32.08 13.04 -22.96
CA GLY A 574 -30.72 13.38 -22.58
C GLY A 574 -30.05 12.33 -21.69
N PHE A 575 -28.84 12.66 -21.25
CA PHE A 575 -28.02 11.84 -20.36
C PHE A 575 -27.59 12.69 -19.16
N GLU A 576 -27.72 12.13 -17.95
CA GLU A 576 -27.07 12.63 -16.75
C GLU A 576 -25.86 11.75 -16.47
N ILE A 577 -24.67 12.35 -16.47
CA ILE A 577 -23.39 11.65 -16.38
C ILE A 577 -22.74 12.03 -15.06
N GLU A 578 -22.34 11.05 -14.26
CA GLU A 578 -21.65 11.25 -13.00
C GLU A 578 -20.35 10.45 -12.95
N ALA A 579 -19.23 11.16 -12.77
CA ALA A 579 -17.91 10.59 -12.55
C ALA A 579 -17.69 10.35 -11.05
N LYS A 580 -17.84 9.11 -10.60
CA LYS A 580 -17.65 8.73 -9.20
C LYS A 580 -16.17 8.65 -8.87
N LEU A 581 -15.65 9.69 -8.24
CA LEU A 581 -14.27 9.78 -7.77
C LEU A 581 -14.13 9.18 -6.36
N ILE A 582 -12.94 8.66 -6.06
CA ILE A 582 -12.56 8.37 -4.67
C ILE A 582 -12.63 9.70 -3.88
N PRO A 583 -13.32 9.76 -2.73
CA PRO A 583 -13.63 11.03 -2.03
C PRO A 583 -12.42 11.64 -1.32
N LEU A 584 -11.51 12.20 -2.11
CA LEU A 584 -10.30 12.94 -1.73
C LEU A 584 -10.48 14.45 -1.97
N GLY A 585 -9.58 15.27 -1.43
CA GLY A 585 -9.58 16.71 -1.63
C GLY A 585 -10.90 17.37 -1.21
N GLN A 586 -11.52 18.10 -2.14
CA GLN A 586 -12.82 18.75 -1.93
C GLN A 586 -13.99 17.76 -1.73
N PHE A 587 -13.87 16.51 -2.18
CA PHE A 587 -14.95 15.51 -2.11
C PHE A 587 -14.93 14.66 -0.83
N ARG A 588 -14.01 14.93 0.11
CA ARG A 588 -14.03 14.30 1.45
C ARG A 588 -15.31 14.67 2.19
N GLU A 589 -16.03 13.67 2.72
CA GLU A 589 -17.18 13.91 3.61
C GLU A 589 -16.78 14.73 4.84
N ASP A 590 -15.67 14.36 5.48
CA ASP A 590 -15.08 15.09 6.59
C ASP A 590 -13.94 15.98 6.10
N GLN A 591 -14.25 17.25 5.87
CA GLN A 591 -13.29 18.29 5.46
C GLN A 591 -12.18 18.53 6.52
N SER A 592 -12.35 18.12 7.79
CA SER A 592 -11.27 18.18 8.80
C SER A 592 -10.18 17.12 8.61
N LYS A 593 -10.38 16.20 7.65
CA LYS A 593 -9.37 15.23 7.19
C LYS A 593 -8.62 15.68 5.93
N ARG A 594 -8.98 16.82 5.34
CA ARG A 594 -8.26 17.42 4.22
C ARG A 594 -6.97 18.05 4.72
N VAL A 595 -5.85 17.81 4.03
CA VAL A 595 -4.51 18.26 4.45
C VAL A 595 -4.38 19.78 4.35
N SER A 596 -4.88 20.36 3.25
CA SER A 596 -4.98 21.81 3.05
C SER A 596 -5.97 22.12 1.91
N ASN A 597 -6.27 23.40 1.68
CA ASN A 597 -7.06 23.83 0.53
C ASN A 597 -6.37 23.57 -0.83
N GLU A 598 -5.08 23.21 -0.83
CA GLU A 598 -4.32 22.80 -2.03
C GLU A 598 -4.55 21.32 -2.38
N GLU A 599 -5.15 20.54 -1.47
CA GLU A 599 -5.56 19.17 -1.74
C GLU A 599 -6.85 19.17 -2.59
N ILE A 600 -6.76 19.05 -3.91
CA ILE A 600 -7.88 19.33 -4.82
C ILE A 600 -7.84 18.45 -6.08
N TYR A 601 -9.00 18.00 -6.54
CA TYR A 601 -9.19 17.47 -7.89
C TYR A 601 -9.43 18.59 -8.90
N LYS A 602 -8.81 18.48 -10.07
CA LYS A 602 -9.20 19.19 -11.29
C LYS A 602 -9.84 18.21 -12.26
N THR A 603 -11.00 18.54 -12.81
CA THR A 603 -11.73 17.64 -13.74
C THR A 603 -12.01 18.33 -15.07
N GLN A 604 -12.02 17.55 -16.15
CA GLN A 604 -12.22 18.05 -17.51
C GLN A 604 -13.02 17.04 -18.33
N TRP A 605 -13.90 17.53 -19.21
CA TRP A 605 -14.70 16.71 -20.11
C TRP A 605 -14.33 16.97 -21.57
N PHE A 606 -14.29 15.91 -22.37
CA PHE A 606 -14.04 15.98 -23.81
C PHE A 606 -15.13 15.23 -24.54
N ARG A 607 -15.57 15.76 -25.68
CA ARG A 607 -16.48 15.09 -26.61
C ARG A 607 -15.83 15.00 -27.99
N ASN A 608 -15.72 13.81 -28.53
CA ASN A 608 -15.07 13.50 -29.82
C ASN A 608 -13.66 14.13 -29.94
N GLY A 609 -12.92 14.16 -28.82
CA GLY A 609 -11.57 14.74 -28.71
C GLY A 609 -11.51 16.26 -28.47
N ALA A 610 -12.62 16.99 -28.57
CA ALA A 610 -12.69 18.42 -28.24
C ALA A 610 -12.94 18.63 -26.74
N HIS A 611 -12.15 19.49 -26.10
CA HIS A 611 -12.31 19.89 -24.70
C HIS A 611 -13.53 20.82 -24.54
N LEU A 612 -14.33 20.60 -23.50
CA LEU A 612 -15.51 21.39 -23.14
C LEU A 612 -15.19 22.22 -21.88
N GLU A 613 -14.59 23.40 -22.07
CA GLU A 613 -14.13 24.29 -20.99
C GLU A 613 -15.26 24.67 -20.01
N GLU A 614 -16.51 24.75 -20.49
CA GLU A 614 -17.69 25.06 -19.68
C GLU A 614 -18.05 23.96 -18.67
N LEU A 615 -17.49 22.75 -18.81
CA LEU A 615 -17.70 21.61 -17.92
C LEU A 615 -16.53 21.36 -16.96
N ASP A 616 -15.47 22.18 -17.00
CA ASP A 616 -14.31 22.01 -16.11
C ASP A 616 -14.68 22.12 -14.61
N ASP A 617 -13.98 21.33 -13.80
CA ASP A 617 -14.20 21.11 -12.36
C ASP A 617 -15.61 20.60 -11.97
N GLN A 618 -16.45 20.21 -12.94
CA GLN A 618 -17.69 19.48 -12.71
C GLN A 618 -17.43 17.96 -12.73
N VAL A 619 -17.97 17.23 -11.75
CA VAL A 619 -18.00 15.75 -11.71
C VAL A 619 -19.31 15.17 -12.21
N LYS A 620 -20.33 16.01 -12.37
CA LYS A 620 -21.69 15.62 -12.75
C LYS A 620 -22.26 16.61 -13.76
N VAL A 621 -22.69 16.13 -14.92
CA VAL A 621 -23.14 16.95 -16.05
C VAL A 621 -24.44 16.40 -16.64
N LYS A 622 -25.28 17.26 -17.19
CA LYS A 622 -26.49 16.87 -17.96
C LYS A 622 -26.33 17.35 -19.39
N VAL A 623 -26.54 16.46 -20.37
CA VAL A 623 -26.36 16.74 -21.80
C VAL A 623 -27.56 16.25 -22.60
N PRO A 624 -27.98 16.94 -23.67
CA PRO A 624 -29.09 16.51 -24.52
C PRO A 624 -28.74 15.25 -25.32
N VAL A 625 -29.75 14.52 -25.81
CA VAL A 625 -29.54 13.33 -26.64
C VAL A 625 -28.83 13.64 -27.97
N SER A 626 -28.82 14.91 -28.42
CA SER A 626 -28.00 15.34 -29.56
C SER A 626 -26.48 15.23 -29.33
N ASP A 627 -26.06 15.04 -28.07
CA ASP A 627 -24.65 15.01 -27.67
C ASP A 627 -24.10 13.58 -27.52
N GLU A 628 -24.78 12.59 -28.11
CA GLU A 628 -24.24 11.26 -28.39
C GLU A 628 -22.84 11.29 -29.02
N GLY A 629 -22.05 10.27 -28.76
CA GLY A 629 -20.70 10.12 -29.32
C GLY A 629 -19.69 9.57 -28.31
N ILE A 630 -18.40 9.78 -28.62
CA ILE A 630 -17.30 9.37 -27.77
C ILE A 630 -17.05 10.49 -26.75
N TRP A 631 -17.14 10.15 -25.48
CA TRP A 631 -16.87 11.06 -24.37
C TRP A 631 -15.63 10.60 -23.62
N GLU A 632 -14.89 11.55 -23.06
CA GLU A 632 -13.76 11.28 -22.19
C GLU A 632 -13.80 12.20 -20.97
N PHE A 633 -13.74 11.61 -19.79
CA PHE A 633 -13.54 12.32 -18.54
C PHE A 633 -12.06 12.23 -18.13
N LYS A 634 -11.44 13.34 -17.74
CA LYS A 634 -10.09 13.39 -17.16
C LYS A 634 -10.13 14.00 -15.78
N THR A 635 -9.29 13.49 -14.87
CA THR A 635 -9.11 14.04 -13.52
C THR A 635 -7.64 14.05 -13.11
N GLU A 636 -7.20 15.12 -12.44
CA GLU A 636 -5.89 15.25 -11.79
C GLU A 636 -6.08 15.62 -10.32
N PHE A 637 -5.67 14.73 -9.42
CA PHE A 637 -5.60 15.01 -7.99
C PHE A 637 -4.31 15.76 -7.65
N LYS A 638 -4.39 16.73 -6.74
CA LYS A 638 -3.22 17.45 -6.20
C LYS A 638 -3.27 17.39 -4.69
N THR A 639 -2.11 17.31 -4.06
CA THR A 639 -1.94 17.33 -2.61
C THR A 639 -0.56 17.88 -2.26
N PRO A 640 -0.39 18.69 -1.22
CA PRO A 640 0.93 19.15 -0.77
C PRO A 640 1.81 17.99 -0.26
N GLU A 641 1.25 16.80 -0.01
CA GLU A 641 2.00 15.59 0.36
C GLU A 641 2.68 14.89 -0.84
N VAL A 642 2.48 15.36 -2.08
CA VAL A 642 3.15 14.87 -3.29
C VAL A 642 3.73 16.05 -4.07
N ARG A 643 5.06 16.19 -4.06
CA ARG A 643 5.79 17.22 -4.82
C ARG A 643 6.24 16.74 -6.20
N LYS A 644 6.32 15.42 -6.42
CA LYS A 644 6.79 14.84 -7.70
C LYS A 644 6.08 13.53 -8.03
N ASP A 645 5.17 13.56 -9.00
CA ASP A 645 4.57 12.36 -9.60
C ASP A 645 5.13 12.12 -11.02
N PRO A 646 6.21 11.32 -11.16
CA PRO A 646 6.82 11.05 -12.46
C PRO A 646 6.07 9.97 -13.26
N ARG A 647 5.06 9.32 -12.68
CA ARG A 647 4.31 8.20 -13.30
C ARG A 647 2.87 8.59 -13.66
N GLY A 648 2.41 9.77 -13.29
CA GLY A 648 1.03 10.23 -13.54
C GLY A 648 0.00 9.46 -12.72
N LEU A 649 0.38 8.91 -11.56
CA LEU A 649 -0.53 8.14 -10.69
C LEU A 649 -1.59 9.00 -10.02
N LEU A 650 -1.37 10.31 -9.89
CA LEU A 650 -2.37 11.27 -9.44
C LEU A 650 -3.28 11.73 -10.59
N LYS A 651 -3.35 10.97 -11.69
CA LYS A 651 -4.23 11.23 -12.84
C LYS A 651 -5.01 9.99 -13.21
N ALA A 652 -6.26 10.17 -13.62
CA ALA A 652 -7.08 9.13 -14.22
C ALA A 652 -7.83 9.71 -15.42
N SER A 653 -8.11 8.86 -16.41
CA SER A 653 -9.00 9.19 -17.53
C SER A 653 -9.94 8.03 -17.82
N LYS A 654 -11.09 8.32 -18.40
CA LYS A 654 -12.02 7.30 -18.88
C LYS A 654 -12.70 7.75 -20.17
N VAL A 655 -12.42 7.03 -21.25
CA VAL A 655 -13.17 7.12 -22.51
C VAL A 655 -14.38 6.17 -22.43
N PHE A 656 -15.55 6.66 -22.83
CA PHE A 656 -16.82 5.93 -22.88
C PHE A 656 -17.69 6.43 -24.05
N VAL A 657 -18.80 5.77 -24.33
CA VAL A 657 -19.72 6.13 -25.42
C VAL A 657 -21.09 6.47 -24.84
N LEU A 658 -21.62 7.65 -25.18
CA LEU A 658 -23.03 7.97 -25.00
C LEU A 658 -23.79 7.55 -26.25
N ALA A 659 -24.77 6.67 -26.08
CA ALA A 659 -25.72 6.32 -27.13
C ALA A 659 -27.04 5.83 -26.51
N LYS A 660 -28.16 6.32 -27.01
CA LYS A 660 -29.54 5.97 -26.63
C LYS A 660 -29.81 4.47 -26.71
N ARG A 661 -29.13 3.75 -27.60
CA ARG A 661 -29.19 2.27 -27.70
C ARG A 661 -28.72 1.54 -26.42
N PHE A 662 -28.01 2.20 -25.51
CA PHE A 662 -27.59 1.65 -24.22
C PHE A 662 -28.60 1.93 -23.09
N CYS A 663 -29.64 2.74 -23.36
CA CYS A 663 -30.73 3.03 -22.42
C CYS A 663 -31.93 2.06 -22.54
N SER A 664 -31.94 1.16 -23.52
CA SER A 664 -33.05 0.20 -23.68
C SER A 664 -32.98 -0.91 -22.64
N LYS A 665 -34.11 -1.24 -22.01
CA LYS A 665 -34.25 -2.41 -21.12
C LYS A 665 -33.77 -3.70 -21.79
N GLN A 666 -33.12 -4.55 -21.00
CA GLN A 666 -32.93 -5.97 -21.26
C GLN A 666 -34.02 -6.78 -20.53
#